data_AF-A0A256Z402-F1
#
_entry.id   AF-A0A256Z402-F1
#
_cell.length_a   1.000
_cell.length_b   1.000
_cell.length_c   1.000
_cell.angle_alpha   90.00
_cell.angle_beta   90.00
_cell.angle_gamma   90.00
#
_symmetry.space_group_name_H-M   'P 1'
#
loop_
_entity.id
_entity.type
_entity.pdbx_description
1 polymer ?
#
loop_
_entity_poly.entity_id
_entity_poly.type
_entity_poly.pdbx_seq_one_letter_code
_entity_poly.pdbx_strand_id
1 'polypeptide(L)'
;MVYESKIDLRVRRKALEKLKEKFGQIIKDILSGKPPVLEIRKRTLSNTIYDPQRKLLLLGNEVLHRSFLDAGEAKKFMQTVLMASIIYEALKNNEYPTIRDLYYRGKHTIRYRMITSGRIYEENTWDEQQESDSVIRDIEVFIDMLREDMLILSKEKGKVVGNMRIRSGDDIIDLSKMGHGAYAIEPTPDLIEFIDVDAEFVLVIEKDAVFQQLHRAGFWRKYRAILVTSAGQPDRATRRFIRRLNEELKLPIYILTDSIPADEVVIIRDTESNMVRIGPIETLIGKYFSSKDKERVFINAEVPSWNPETGKIEWRKVGYAYRHKIKDKILRIVTKGRGEIRVTKAHSLFVFRDGTVKVIPAKEIRPGDYIVIASRLPSLNSSGEHQIIDVVKLLKKYSRSKYSKRFNLWNTARVITRDGRVIKLREVREDTNYDNGYVTLSRSKHLIPAKIELDEELAWLFGIFTAEGSLSKGRYVIFNLGSHEHKLIRKIIEIITKKFNVKPKLISSRKANQIRIVICSRILYMVFDSLGLGGTARSKSIPEIIINSPRNIILSYIKGLIDGNGHIDRYGDIIYSTRSELLSKQLFNVLLSLGVLPAYTENGEDNIIRIGKSISRTPPEIYMFLTSEESSINESYSYMKNIAEIAAEPTYGIPINDKLKGLLIKYMNKGSISYSSKNKTISKQKMLKLHSLTRLLPDDYEIIAFGDVALVKVLKVSEEDYDGYVYDFAVPVTNSFVGSYGVVYHNSDPYGWYIYSVFKVGSINLSYESLRLATPEAKFLGVSMTDVFGHKGLGKRPYLSEAERRNFIIKATARDIKRAKELMNYTWFKTPRWKIEIDIFLSKKAKLEIEALTSKGLKFLMDKYLPEKIQTGDWID
;
A
#
# COMPACT_ATOMS: atom_id res chain seq x y z
N MET A 1 -3.61 36.61 -31.02
CA MET A 1 -4.45 37.07 -29.90
C MET A 1 -4.51 35.95 -28.88
N VAL A 2 -4.25 36.23 -27.61
CA VAL A 2 -4.58 35.30 -26.52
C VAL A 2 -6.09 35.41 -26.27
N TYR A 3 -6.73 34.33 -25.82
CA TYR A 3 -8.14 34.37 -25.43
C TYR A 3 -8.26 35.02 -24.04
N GLU A 4 -8.84 36.22 -23.98
CA GLU A 4 -8.92 37.01 -22.75
C GLU A 4 -10.34 37.02 -22.19
N SER A 5 -10.58 36.18 -21.18
CA SER A 5 -11.82 36.20 -20.39
C SER A 5 -12.01 37.56 -19.72
N LYS A 6 -13.23 38.09 -19.82
CA LYS A 6 -13.65 39.36 -19.19
C LYS A 6 -13.67 39.28 -17.66
N ILE A 7 -13.71 38.07 -17.10
CA ILE A 7 -13.66 37.83 -15.66
C ILE A 7 -12.19 37.92 -15.18
N ASP A 8 -11.28 37.27 -15.89
CA ASP A 8 -9.85 37.23 -15.60
C ASP A 8 -9.22 38.63 -15.65
N LEU A 9 -9.55 39.43 -16.67
CA LEU A 9 -9.13 40.84 -16.76
C LEU A 9 -9.57 41.67 -15.54
N ARG A 10 -10.76 41.41 -15.00
CA ARG A 10 -11.29 42.08 -13.79
C ARG A 10 -10.52 41.67 -12.54
N VAL A 11 -10.18 40.38 -12.42
CA VAL A 11 -9.42 39.83 -11.29
C VAL A 11 -7.96 40.28 -11.33
N ARG A 12 -7.32 40.29 -12.51
CA ARG A 12 -5.99 40.89 -12.73
C ARG A 12 -5.92 42.31 -12.22
N ARG A 13 -6.87 43.16 -12.60
CA ARG A 13 -6.90 44.57 -12.20
C ARG A 13 -6.98 44.72 -10.67
N LYS A 14 -7.87 43.95 -10.01
CA LYS A 14 -8.00 43.94 -8.54
C LYS A 14 -6.72 43.49 -7.82
N ALA A 15 -6.04 42.47 -8.34
CA ALA A 15 -4.77 41.98 -7.79
C ALA A 15 -3.63 43.01 -7.95
N LEU A 16 -3.53 43.64 -9.13
CA LEU A 16 -2.58 44.73 -9.41
C LEU A 16 -2.82 45.95 -8.52
N GLU A 17 -4.10 46.33 -8.32
CA GLU A 17 -4.51 47.42 -7.41
C GLU A 17 -4.06 47.14 -5.97
N LYS A 18 -4.38 45.97 -5.39
CA LYS A 18 -3.96 45.58 -4.04
C LYS A 18 -2.44 45.49 -3.88
N LEU A 19 -1.72 44.90 -4.85
CA LEU A 19 -0.25 44.82 -4.81
C LEU A 19 0.37 46.21 -4.81
N LYS A 20 -0.11 47.12 -5.68
CA LYS A 20 0.37 48.50 -5.78
C LYS A 20 0.06 49.33 -4.53
N GLU A 21 -1.10 49.13 -3.90
CA GLU A 21 -1.45 49.77 -2.62
C GLU A 21 -0.46 49.34 -1.52
N LYS A 22 -0.31 48.04 -1.30
CA LYS A 22 0.43 47.48 -0.16
C LYS A 22 1.94 47.68 -0.27
N PHE A 23 2.53 47.36 -1.41
CA PHE A 23 3.96 47.58 -1.63
C PHE A 23 4.29 49.06 -1.91
N GLY A 24 3.31 49.87 -2.30
CA GLY A 24 3.46 51.32 -2.42
C GLY A 24 3.77 52.04 -1.10
N GLN A 25 3.47 51.42 0.05
CA GLN A 25 3.87 51.98 1.35
C GLN A 25 5.40 52.02 1.53
N ILE A 26 6.13 50.99 1.09
CA ILE A 26 7.60 50.94 1.10
C ILE A 26 8.20 52.15 0.39
N ILE A 27 7.60 52.57 -0.74
CA ILE A 27 8.04 53.73 -1.52
C ILE A 27 7.85 55.01 -0.71
N LYS A 28 6.72 55.18 -0.01
CA LYS A 28 6.48 56.35 0.86
C LYS A 28 7.46 56.37 2.03
N ASP A 29 7.73 55.23 2.66
CA ASP A 29 8.63 55.13 3.80
C ASP A 29 10.03 55.60 3.38
N ILE A 30 10.57 55.05 2.28
CA ILE A 30 11.85 55.43 1.66
C ILE A 30 11.88 56.94 1.32
N LEU A 31 10.86 57.46 0.63
CA LEU A 31 10.78 58.89 0.28
C LEU A 31 10.67 59.81 1.50
N SER A 32 10.15 59.32 2.63
CA SER A 32 10.09 60.04 3.90
C SER A 32 11.34 59.86 4.78
N GLY A 33 12.39 59.19 4.28
CA GLY A 33 13.63 58.92 5.00
C GLY A 33 13.50 57.86 6.11
N LYS A 34 12.41 57.07 6.12
CA LYS A 34 12.16 56.03 7.12
C LYS A 34 12.67 54.66 6.65
N PRO A 35 13.25 53.83 7.55
CA PRO A 35 13.57 52.44 7.25
C PRO A 35 12.30 51.67 6.82
N PRO A 36 12.30 51.00 5.64
CA PRO A 36 11.13 50.25 5.19
C PRO A 36 10.99 48.93 5.95
N VAL A 37 9.79 48.65 6.43
CA VAL A 37 9.45 47.46 7.21
C VAL A 37 8.14 46.85 6.68
N LEU A 38 8.11 45.54 6.48
CA LEU A 38 6.89 44.79 6.14
C LEU A 38 6.31 44.15 7.40
N GLU A 39 5.07 44.50 7.76
CA GLU A 39 4.34 43.89 8.88
C GLU A 39 3.40 42.80 8.35
N ILE A 40 3.66 41.54 8.71
CA ILE A 40 2.95 40.37 8.19
C ILE A 40 2.48 39.52 9.38
N ARG A 41 1.18 39.19 9.49
CA ARG A 41 0.67 38.39 10.62
C ARG A 41 1.36 37.01 10.68
N LYS A 42 1.83 36.61 11.85
CA LYS A 42 2.63 35.38 12.03
C LYS A 42 1.79 34.14 11.71
N ARG A 43 2.19 33.38 10.69
CA ARG A 43 1.56 32.09 10.29
C ARG A 43 1.99 30.92 11.21
N THR A 44 2.00 31.13 12.53
CA THR A 44 2.45 30.16 13.56
C THR A 44 1.29 29.43 14.22
N LEU A 45 1.60 28.31 14.88
CA LEU A 45 0.65 27.57 15.73
C LEU A 45 0.23 28.41 16.96
N SER A 46 1.13 29.22 17.54
CA SER A 46 0.81 30.11 18.66
C SER A 46 -0.26 31.14 18.29
N ASN A 47 -0.15 31.69 17.08
CA ASN A 47 -1.02 32.73 16.55
C ASN A 47 -2.21 32.16 15.75
N THR A 48 -2.63 30.93 16.01
CA THR A 48 -3.80 30.32 15.36
C THR A 48 -4.89 30.07 16.39
N ILE A 49 -6.01 30.79 16.27
CA ILE A 49 -7.08 30.87 17.26
C ILE A 49 -8.34 30.19 16.70
N TYR A 50 -9.07 29.44 17.53
CA TYR A 50 -10.40 28.96 17.15
C TYR A 50 -11.48 29.97 17.55
N ASP A 51 -12.20 30.49 16.56
CA ASP A 51 -13.39 31.32 16.73
C ASP A 51 -14.63 30.43 16.94
N PRO A 52 -15.23 30.40 18.15
CA PRO A 52 -16.37 29.53 18.43
C PRO A 52 -17.69 30.02 17.81
N GLN A 53 -17.81 31.32 17.50
CA GLN A 53 -19.03 31.87 16.88
C GLN A 53 -19.07 31.53 15.40
N ARG A 54 -17.93 31.64 14.70
CA ARG A 54 -17.80 31.29 13.28
C ARG A 54 -17.51 29.80 13.03
N LYS A 55 -17.17 29.03 14.06
CA LYS A 55 -16.65 27.64 13.99
C LYS A 55 -15.37 27.51 13.13
N LEU A 56 -14.46 28.48 13.17
CA LEU A 56 -13.29 28.57 12.27
C LEU A 56 -11.94 28.64 13.01
N LEU A 57 -10.89 28.11 12.37
CA LEU A 57 -9.50 28.41 12.73
C LEU A 57 -9.05 29.70 12.03
N LEU A 58 -8.96 30.79 12.77
CA LEU A 58 -8.52 32.11 12.28
C LEU A 58 -7.06 32.39 12.67
N LEU A 59 -6.42 33.33 11.95
CA LEU A 59 -5.12 33.86 12.33
C LEU A 59 -5.28 35.01 13.33
N GLY A 60 -4.51 34.96 14.42
CA GLY A 60 -4.49 35.97 15.47
C GLY A 60 -3.63 37.20 15.13
N ASN A 61 -3.46 38.06 16.14
CA ASN A 61 -2.92 39.40 15.99
C ASN A 61 -1.38 39.49 16.13
N GLU A 62 -0.64 38.40 16.39
CA GLU A 62 0.83 38.47 16.38
C GLU A 62 1.35 38.84 14.98
N VAL A 63 2.27 39.81 14.90
CA VAL A 63 2.93 40.22 13.64
C VAL A 63 4.42 39.86 13.61
N LEU A 64 4.90 39.54 12.42
CA LEU A 64 6.31 39.47 12.03
C LEU A 64 6.66 40.79 11.35
N HIS A 65 7.69 41.47 11.83
CA HIS A 65 8.27 42.62 11.13
C HIS A 65 9.46 42.12 10.32
N ARG A 66 9.45 42.30 8.99
CA ARG A 66 10.66 42.17 8.16
C ARG A 66 11.23 43.56 7.95
N SER A 67 12.36 43.86 8.59
CA SER A 67 13.11 45.09 8.36
C SER A 67 14.14 44.87 7.26
N PHE A 68 14.28 45.84 6.34
CA PHE A 68 15.37 45.80 5.35
C PHE A 68 16.75 46.04 5.98
N LEU A 69 16.82 46.79 7.09
CA LEU A 69 18.08 47.13 7.77
C LEU A 69 18.50 46.12 8.85
N ASP A 70 17.68 45.09 9.11
CA ASP A 70 18.03 43.99 10.01
C ASP A 70 18.74 42.89 9.21
N ALA A 71 20.00 42.60 9.57
CA ALA A 71 20.82 41.59 8.88
C ALA A 71 20.20 40.17 8.89
N GLY A 72 19.33 39.84 9.85
CA GLY A 72 18.62 38.55 9.93
C GLY A 72 17.35 38.46 9.07
N GLU A 73 16.74 39.59 8.70
CA GLU A 73 15.51 39.65 7.90
C GLU A 73 15.72 40.25 6.50
N ALA A 74 16.83 40.95 6.21
CA ALA A 74 17.10 41.61 4.94
C ALA A 74 16.95 40.68 3.71
N LYS A 75 17.44 39.43 3.77
CA LYS A 75 17.24 38.43 2.70
C LYS A 75 15.75 38.15 2.50
N LYS A 76 14.97 37.98 3.56
CA LYS A 76 13.52 37.68 3.49
C LYS A 76 12.72 38.90 3.03
N PHE A 77 13.12 40.11 3.40
CA PHE A 77 12.55 41.36 2.89
C PHE A 77 12.74 41.43 1.37
N MET A 78 13.98 41.28 0.88
CA MET A 78 14.32 41.26 -0.54
C MET A 78 13.53 40.18 -1.31
N GLN A 79 13.51 38.94 -0.80
CA GLN A 79 12.73 37.84 -1.38
C GLN A 79 11.24 38.19 -1.51
N THR A 80 10.65 38.83 -0.49
CA THR A 80 9.23 39.21 -0.47
C THR A 80 8.91 40.27 -1.52
N VAL A 81 9.73 41.31 -1.64
CA VAL A 81 9.55 42.37 -2.64
C VAL A 81 9.80 41.85 -4.06
N LEU A 82 10.82 40.99 -4.26
CA LEU A 82 11.12 40.39 -5.56
C LEU A 82 10.03 39.42 -6.03
N MET A 83 9.53 38.53 -5.15
CA MET A 83 8.43 37.65 -5.52
C MET A 83 7.16 38.45 -5.83
N ALA A 84 6.88 39.53 -5.09
CA ALA A 84 5.76 40.41 -5.38
C ALA A 84 5.88 41.13 -6.74
N SER A 85 7.09 41.58 -7.13
CA SER A 85 7.29 42.23 -8.44
C SER A 85 7.17 41.24 -9.61
N ILE A 86 7.62 39.99 -9.44
CA ILE A 86 7.46 38.92 -10.44
C ILE A 86 5.97 38.59 -10.65
N ILE A 87 5.20 38.51 -9.56
CA ILE A 87 3.74 38.31 -9.62
C ILE A 87 3.05 39.51 -10.29
N TYR A 88 3.45 40.75 -9.94
CA TYR A 88 2.89 41.97 -10.52
C TYR A 88 3.13 42.06 -12.04
N GLU A 89 4.36 41.78 -12.51
CA GLU A 89 4.65 41.77 -13.94
C GLU A 89 3.93 40.62 -14.68
N ALA A 90 3.83 39.42 -14.08
CA ALA A 90 3.06 38.33 -14.68
C ALA A 90 1.56 38.66 -14.81
N LEU A 91 0.97 39.30 -13.80
CA LEU A 91 -0.40 39.79 -13.82
C LEU A 91 -0.63 40.82 -14.92
N LYS A 92 0.27 41.80 -15.02
CA LYS A 92 0.28 42.92 -15.99
C LYS A 92 0.49 42.47 -17.43
N ASN A 93 1.28 41.42 -17.66
CA ASN A 93 1.57 40.85 -18.98
C ASN A 93 0.53 39.79 -19.42
N ASN A 94 -0.63 39.74 -18.77
CA ASN A 94 -1.73 38.78 -19.00
C ASN A 94 -1.34 37.28 -18.92
N GLU A 95 -0.30 36.95 -18.12
CA GLU A 95 0.20 35.59 -17.96
C GLU A 95 -0.50 34.83 -16.82
N TYR A 96 -0.44 33.49 -16.85
CA TYR A 96 -1.00 32.58 -15.84
C TYR A 96 0.12 31.73 -15.21
N PRO A 97 0.98 32.31 -14.35
CA PRO A 97 2.18 31.64 -13.86
C PRO A 97 1.82 30.49 -12.90
N THR A 98 2.48 29.34 -13.02
CA THR A 98 2.42 28.34 -11.93
C THR A 98 3.40 28.72 -10.81
N ILE A 99 3.19 28.13 -9.62
CA ILE A 99 4.11 28.27 -8.48
C ILE A 99 5.57 27.94 -8.86
N ARG A 100 5.78 26.98 -9.77
CA ARG A 100 7.11 26.59 -10.25
C ARG A 100 7.73 27.63 -11.19
N ASP A 101 6.93 28.29 -12.03
CA ASP A 101 7.41 29.32 -12.93
C ASP A 101 7.86 30.56 -12.13
N LEU A 102 7.13 30.90 -11.06
CA LEU A 102 7.53 31.95 -10.12
C LEU A 102 8.86 31.63 -9.43
N TYR A 103 9.08 30.39 -8.98
CA TYR A 103 10.37 29.95 -8.42
C TYR A 103 11.52 30.15 -9.41
N TYR A 104 11.36 29.75 -10.68
CA TYR A 104 12.43 29.93 -11.67
C TYR A 104 12.64 31.40 -12.06
N ARG A 105 11.56 32.19 -12.24
CA ARG A 105 11.63 33.62 -12.57
C ARG A 105 12.34 34.47 -11.53
N GLY A 106 12.31 34.06 -10.25
CA GLY A 106 13.02 34.76 -9.18
C GLY A 106 14.34 34.13 -8.76
N LYS A 107 14.72 32.94 -9.27
CA LYS A 107 15.97 32.30 -8.91
C LYS A 107 17.15 32.95 -9.64
N HIS A 108 17.80 33.89 -8.98
CA HIS A 108 19.04 34.53 -9.44
C HIS A 108 20.21 34.12 -8.55
N THR A 109 21.41 34.03 -9.13
CA THR A 109 22.66 33.89 -8.38
C THR A 109 23.32 35.26 -8.27
N ILE A 110 23.34 35.80 -7.06
CA ILE A 110 23.96 37.08 -6.72
C ILE A 110 25.45 36.84 -6.49
N ARG A 111 26.30 37.42 -7.34
CA ARG A 111 27.76 37.30 -7.26
C ARG A 111 28.36 38.62 -6.78
N TYR A 112 29.08 38.60 -5.65
CA TYR A 112 29.69 39.80 -5.06
C TYR A 112 31.11 39.54 -4.56
N ARG A 113 31.93 40.59 -4.47
CA ARG A 113 33.29 40.52 -3.92
C ARG A 113 33.29 41.06 -2.50
N MET A 114 33.75 40.26 -1.55
CA MET A 114 33.88 40.68 -0.15
C MET A 114 35.07 41.64 0.00
N ILE A 115 34.79 42.90 0.33
CA ILE A 115 35.79 43.99 0.38
C ILE A 115 36.97 43.65 1.31
N THR A 116 36.72 43.00 2.44
CA THR A 116 37.73 42.66 3.45
C THR A 116 38.64 41.48 3.10
N SER A 117 38.30 40.66 2.10
CA SER A 117 39.06 39.44 1.77
C SER A 117 39.37 39.25 0.28
N GLY A 118 38.83 40.11 -0.59
CA GLY A 118 38.96 40.02 -2.04
C GLY A 118 38.24 38.82 -2.69
N ARG A 119 37.72 37.88 -1.88
CA ARG A 119 37.05 36.66 -2.35
C ARG A 119 35.71 36.98 -3.00
N ILE A 120 35.38 36.22 -4.03
CA ILE A 120 34.08 36.25 -4.69
C ILE A 120 33.16 35.23 -4.00
N TYR A 121 31.95 35.66 -3.66
CA TYR A 121 30.88 34.87 -3.08
C TYR A 121 29.72 34.81 -4.07
N GLU A 122 28.99 33.71 -4.05
CA GLU A 122 27.82 33.44 -4.88
C GLU A 122 26.69 32.92 -3.98
N GLU A 123 25.58 33.65 -3.93
CA GLU A 123 24.41 33.27 -3.14
C GLU A 123 23.15 33.29 -4.02
N ASN A 124 22.26 32.31 -3.87
CA ASN A 124 20.99 32.32 -4.59
C ASN A 124 19.93 33.14 -3.84
N THR A 125 19.06 33.81 -4.61
CA THR A 125 17.83 34.43 -4.10
C THR A 125 17.05 33.47 -3.21
N TRP A 126 16.87 32.23 -3.70
CA TRP A 126 16.37 31.08 -2.96
C TRP A 126 16.94 29.79 -3.56
N ASP A 127 17.17 28.81 -2.71
CA ASP A 127 17.77 27.54 -3.12
C ASP A 127 16.71 26.49 -3.45
N GLU A 128 15.75 26.29 -2.56
CA GLU A 128 14.66 25.31 -2.69
C GLU A 128 13.29 25.96 -2.92
N GLN A 129 12.39 25.26 -3.62
CA GLN A 129 11.02 25.75 -3.87
C GLN A 129 10.24 25.98 -2.55
N GLN A 130 10.56 25.26 -1.48
CA GLN A 130 9.90 25.43 -0.17
C GLN A 130 10.14 26.83 0.44
N GLU A 131 11.26 27.48 0.10
CA GLU A 131 11.58 28.84 0.50
C GLU A 131 10.65 29.84 -0.20
N SER A 132 10.59 29.80 -1.54
CA SER A 132 9.67 30.62 -2.34
C SER A 132 8.19 30.35 -2.03
N ASP A 133 7.82 29.09 -1.77
CA ASP A 133 6.46 28.71 -1.35
C ASP A 133 6.08 29.32 0.01
N SER A 134 7.06 29.63 0.89
CA SER A 134 6.80 30.40 2.11
C SER A 134 6.61 31.88 1.82
N VAL A 135 7.45 32.46 0.96
CA VAL A 135 7.37 33.87 0.56
C VAL A 135 6.03 34.18 -0.12
N ILE A 136 5.54 33.32 -1.02
CA ILE A 136 4.21 33.46 -1.65
C ILE A 136 3.10 33.50 -0.58
N ARG A 137 3.16 32.64 0.46
CA ARG A 137 2.18 32.64 1.58
C ARG A 137 2.30 33.85 2.50
N ASP A 138 3.46 34.50 2.55
CA ASP A 138 3.63 35.75 3.29
C ASP A 138 3.05 36.93 2.50
N ILE A 139 3.18 36.91 1.16
CA ILE A 139 2.50 37.87 0.27
C ILE A 139 0.98 37.70 0.37
N GLU A 140 0.46 36.46 0.32
CA GLU A 140 -0.98 36.16 0.51
C GLU A 140 -1.55 36.83 1.77
N VAL A 141 -0.85 36.70 2.91
CA VAL A 141 -1.24 37.34 4.19
C VAL A 141 -1.05 38.86 4.18
N PHE A 142 0.02 39.37 3.56
CA PHE A 142 0.32 40.81 3.54
C PHE A 142 -0.68 41.61 2.68
N ILE A 143 -1.13 41.04 1.55
CA ILE A 143 -2.10 41.69 0.67
C ILE A 143 -3.55 41.26 0.93
N ASP A 144 -3.79 40.24 1.76
CA ASP A 144 -5.14 39.70 2.03
C ASP A 144 -5.82 39.19 0.74
N MET A 145 -5.11 38.34 -0.01
CA MET A 145 -5.61 37.64 -1.21
C MET A 145 -4.97 36.25 -1.34
N LEU A 146 -5.71 35.31 -1.91
CA LEU A 146 -5.16 34.01 -2.31
C LEU A 146 -4.29 34.16 -3.56
N ARG A 147 -3.27 33.30 -3.72
CA ARG A 147 -2.52 33.21 -4.99
C ARG A 147 -3.43 32.82 -6.16
N GLU A 148 -4.50 32.09 -5.86
CA GLU A 148 -5.56 31.74 -6.79
C GLU A 148 -6.29 33.02 -7.31
N ASP A 149 -6.43 34.08 -6.49
CA ASP A 149 -6.91 35.40 -6.96
C ASP A 149 -5.85 36.20 -7.73
N MET A 150 -4.57 35.88 -7.54
CA MET A 150 -3.45 36.42 -8.32
C MET A 150 -3.24 35.61 -9.62
N LEU A 151 -4.19 34.73 -9.99
CA LEU A 151 -4.14 33.82 -11.14
C LEU A 151 -2.88 32.94 -11.19
N ILE A 152 -2.31 32.65 -10.01
CA ILE A 152 -1.15 31.76 -9.86
C ILE A 152 -1.67 30.33 -9.83
N LEU A 153 -1.53 29.62 -10.95
CA LEU A 153 -2.14 28.32 -11.14
C LEU A 153 -1.46 27.21 -10.32
N SER A 154 -2.28 26.24 -9.91
CA SER A 154 -1.85 25.04 -9.20
C SER A 154 -2.49 23.79 -9.82
N LYS A 155 -1.98 22.60 -9.48
CA LYS A 155 -2.50 21.34 -10.07
C LYS A 155 -3.82 20.95 -9.41
N GLU A 156 -4.87 20.86 -10.23
CA GLU A 156 -6.18 20.28 -9.92
C GLU A 156 -6.08 18.85 -9.36
N LYS A 157 -6.93 18.54 -8.37
CA LYS A 157 -7.23 17.16 -7.93
C LYS A 157 -8.72 16.87 -7.83
N GLY A 158 -9.50 17.86 -7.41
CA GLY A 158 -10.92 17.68 -7.14
C GLY A 158 -11.77 17.43 -8.39
N LYS A 159 -12.85 16.66 -8.22
CA LYS A 159 -13.82 16.37 -9.30
C LYS A 159 -15.25 16.57 -8.77
N VAL A 160 -16.17 17.02 -9.63
CA VAL A 160 -17.58 17.26 -9.28
C VAL A 160 -18.54 16.72 -10.36
N VAL A 161 -19.69 16.20 -9.92
CA VAL A 161 -20.81 15.78 -10.79
C VAL A 161 -22.15 15.92 -10.06
N GLY A 162 -23.19 16.37 -10.77
CA GLY A 162 -24.52 16.62 -10.21
C GLY A 162 -25.48 17.20 -11.25
N ASN A 163 -26.75 17.42 -10.89
CA ASN A 163 -27.70 18.19 -11.70
C ASN A 163 -27.36 19.69 -11.59
N MET A 164 -26.33 20.14 -12.30
CA MET A 164 -25.78 21.49 -12.18
C MET A 164 -25.24 22.00 -13.52
N ARG A 165 -25.51 23.27 -13.85
CA ARG A 165 -24.87 23.99 -14.95
C ARG A 165 -24.00 25.11 -14.39
N ILE A 166 -22.79 25.21 -14.90
CA ILE A 166 -21.82 26.25 -14.54
C ILE A 166 -21.35 27.01 -15.79
N ARG A 167 -20.88 28.25 -15.62
CA ARG A 167 -20.00 28.90 -16.60
C ARG A 167 -18.55 28.80 -16.13
N SER A 168 -17.66 28.33 -17.00
CA SER A 168 -16.21 28.34 -16.80
C SER A 168 -15.61 29.11 -17.96
N GLY A 169 -15.01 30.27 -17.67
CA GLY A 169 -14.75 31.30 -18.69
C GLY A 169 -16.07 31.76 -19.35
N ASP A 170 -16.15 31.63 -20.67
CA ASP A 170 -17.34 31.97 -21.46
C ASP A 170 -18.24 30.75 -21.75
N ASP A 171 -17.76 29.51 -21.55
CA ASP A 171 -18.47 28.26 -21.86
C ASP A 171 -19.44 27.83 -20.75
N ILE A 172 -20.62 27.32 -21.14
CA ILE A 172 -21.62 26.75 -20.22
C ILE A 172 -21.49 25.22 -20.20
N ILE A 173 -21.11 24.66 -19.05
CA ILE A 173 -20.85 23.24 -18.85
C ILE A 173 -21.97 22.62 -18.00
N ASP A 174 -22.63 21.62 -18.56
CA ASP A 174 -23.65 20.82 -17.88
C ASP A 174 -23.02 19.60 -17.20
N LEU A 175 -22.86 19.68 -15.87
CA LEU A 175 -22.22 18.66 -15.06
C LEU A 175 -23.00 17.33 -15.07
N SER A 176 -24.28 17.34 -15.41
CA SER A 176 -25.10 16.11 -15.48
C SER A 176 -24.83 15.27 -16.74
N LYS A 177 -24.20 15.88 -17.75
CA LYS A 177 -23.95 15.30 -19.08
C LYS A 177 -22.49 14.85 -19.30
N MET A 178 -21.70 14.77 -18.22
CA MET A 178 -20.30 14.27 -18.22
C MET A 178 -20.15 12.75 -18.49
N GLY A 179 -21.26 12.02 -18.68
CA GLY A 179 -21.27 10.60 -19.01
C GLY A 179 -20.75 9.72 -17.86
N HIS A 180 -19.59 9.08 -18.04
CA HIS A 180 -18.89 8.36 -16.97
C HIS A 180 -17.75 9.19 -16.33
N GLY A 181 -17.48 10.39 -16.84
CA GLY A 181 -16.53 11.34 -16.26
C GLY A 181 -17.17 12.22 -15.20
N ALA A 182 -16.39 13.18 -14.70
CA ALA A 182 -16.80 14.25 -13.81
C ALA A 182 -15.95 15.48 -14.16
N TYR A 183 -16.47 16.69 -13.95
CA TYR A 183 -15.72 17.92 -14.22
C TYR A 183 -14.61 18.07 -13.18
N ALA A 184 -13.39 18.36 -13.64
CA ALA A 184 -12.27 18.67 -12.76
C ALA A 184 -12.42 20.11 -12.25
N ILE A 185 -12.24 20.32 -10.94
CA ILE A 185 -12.41 21.65 -10.34
C ILE A 185 -11.19 22.49 -10.66
N GLU A 186 -11.36 23.52 -11.50
CA GLU A 186 -10.30 24.43 -11.95
C GLU A 186 -9.54 25.08 -10.78
N PRO A 187 -8.29 25.54 -10.95
CA PRO A 187 -7.48 26.10 -9.86
C PRO A 187 -8.01 27.42 -9.31
N THR A 188 -8.90 28.07 -10.06
CA THR A 188 -9.45 29.42 -9.87
C THR A 188 -10.96 29.40 -9.57
N PRO A 189 -11.48 28.57 -8.64
CA PRO A 189 -12.91 28.26 -8.54
C PRO A 189 -13.80 29.42 -8.07
N ASP A 190 -13.24 30.60 -7.77
CA ASP A 190 -13.99 31.85 -7.56
C ASP A 190 -14.38 32.54 -8.89
N LEU A 191 -13.87 32.09 -10.05
CA LEU A 191 -14.25 32.61 -11.38
C LEU A 191 -15.49 31.93 -11.98
N ILE A 192 -15.83 30.72 -11.52
CA ILE A 192 -16.98 29.93 -12.02
C ILE A 192 -18.30 30.64 -11.71
N GLU A 193 -19.20 30.78 -12.69
CA GLU A 193 -20.59 31.18 -12.45
C GLU A 193 -21.44 29.92 -12.16
N PHE A 194 -22.28 29.95 -11.13
CA PHE A 194 -23.31 28.92 -10.91
C PHE A 194 -24.61 29.39 -11.57
N ILE A 195 -25.10 28.66 -12.58
CA ILE A 195 -26.23 29.11 -13.41
C ILE A 195 -27.54 28.44 -12.95
N ASP A 196 -27.56 27.11 -12.92
CA ASP A 196 -28.71 26.31 -12.51
C ASP A 196 -28.23 25.16 -11.63
N VAL A 197 -28.91 24.91 -10.51
CA VAL A 197 -28.56 23.84 -9.58
C VAL A 197 -29.82 23.17 -9.05
N ASP A 198 -30.03 21.92 -9.44
CA ASP A 198 -31.09 21.05 -8.91
C ASP A 198 -30.47 20.07 -7.90
N ALA A 199 -30.18 20.57 -6.70
CA ALA A 199 -29.66 19.75 -5.62
C ALA A 199 -30.22 20.17 -4.25
N GLU A 200 -30.38 19.18 -3.38
CA GLU A 200 -30.75 19.33 -1.97
C GLU A 200 -29.51 19.34 -1.05
N PHE A 201 -28.40 18.70 -1.47
CA PHE A 201 -27.15 18.64 -0.70
C PHE A 201 -25.91 18.30 -1.57
N VAL A 202 -24.73 18.42 -0.97
CA VAL A 202 -23.43 18.02 -1.52
C VAL A 202 -22.84 16.88 -0.69
N LEU A 203 -22.41 15.79 -1.34
CA LEU A 203 -21.66 14.71 -0.71
C LEU A 203 -20.24 14.66 -1.29
N VAL A 204 -19.30 15.17 -0.49
CA VAL A 204 -17.85 15.11 -0.70
C VAL A 204 -17.34 13.74 -0.27
N ILE A 205 -16.41 13.19 -1.02
CA ILE A 205 -15.87 11.84 -0.82
C ILE A 205 -14.38 11.89 -1.14
N GLU A 206 -13.50 11.73 -0.17
CA GLU A 206 -12.05 11.78 -0.39
C GLU A 206 -11.55 10.60 -1.23
N LYS A 207 -12.07 9.38 -1.00
CA LYS A 207 -11.81 8.20 -1.84
C LYS A 207 -12.52 8.36 -3.20
N ASP A 208 -11.80 8.76 -4.25
CA ASP A 208 -12.33 8.82 -5.64
C ASP A 208 -13.05 7.53 -6.03
N ALA A 209 -12.54 6.39 -5.57
CA ALA A 209 -13.25 5.12 -5.55
C ALA A 209 -14.73 5.22 -5.18
N VAL A 210 -15.07 5.58 -3.94
CA VAL A 210 -16.46 5.60 -3.45
C VAL A 210 -17.29 6.64 -4.21
N PHE A 211 -16.67 7.74 -4.64
CA PHE A 211 -17.26 8.71 -5.57
C PHE A 211 -17.64 8.08 -6.91
N GLN A 212 -16.73 7.39 -7.59
CA GLN A 212 -16.99 6.66 -8.84
C GLN A 212 -18.01 5.52 -8.67
N GLN A 213 -18.21 5.03 -7.45
CA GLN A 213 -19.23 4.03 -7.09
C GLN A 213 -20.63 4.68 -7.12
N LEU A 214 -20.81 5.75 -6.34
CA LEU A 214 -22.09 6.47 -6.19
C LEU A 214 -22.44 7.28 -7.44
N HIS A 215 -21.44 7.80 -8.16
CA HIS A 215 -21.61 8.45 -9.46
C HIS A 215 -22.26 7.49 -10.48
N ARG A 216 -21.65 6.32 -10.70
CA ARG A 216 -22.12 5.31 -11.68
C ARG A 216 -23.44 4.66 -11.28
N ALA A 217 -23.69 4.51 -9.99
CA ALA A 217 -24.95 3.98 -9.48
C ALA A 217 -26.09 5.03 -9.47
N GLY A 218 -25.81 6.28 -9.86
CA GLY A 218 -26.82 7.33 -10.05
C GLY A 218 -27.33 7.97 -8.77
N PHE A 219 -26.63 7.81 -7.63
CA PHE A 219 -27.03 8.37 -6.32
C PHE A 219 -27.39 9.86 -6.41
N TRP A 220 -26.56 10.62 -7.11
CA TRP A 220 -26.72 12.06 -7.35
C TRP A 220 -28.00 12.43 -8.12
N ARG A 221 -28.44 11.59 -9.08
CA ARG A 221 -29.74 11.77 -9.77
C ARG A 221 -30.89 11.35 -8.87
N LYS A 222 -30.75 10.22 -8.16
CA LYS A 222 -31.80 9.62 -7.33
C LYS A 222 -32.14 10.46 -6.10
N TYR A 223 -31.15 11.10 -5.50
CA TYR A 223 -31.28 11.87 -4.26
C TYR A 223 -30.98 13.37 -4.45
N ARG A 224 -31.07 13.88 -5.69
CA ARG A 224 -30.84 15.29 -6.07
C ARG A 224 -29.62 15.87 -5.35
N ALA A 225 -28.44 15.31 -5.61
CA ALA A 225 -27.22 15.66 -4.90
C ALA A 225 -26.09 16.05 -5.84
N ILE A 226 -25.17 16.88 -5.36
CA ILE A 226 -23.87 17.07 -6.00
C ILE A 226 -22.87 16.13 -5.33
N LEU A 227 -22.22 15.26 -6.10
CA LEU A 227 -21.06 14.52 -5.63
C LEU A 227 -19.80 15.33 -5.89
N VAL A 228 -18.91 15.37 -4.90
CA VAL A 228 -17.55 15.93 -5.03
C VAL A 228 -16.54 14.89 -4.55
N THR A 229 -15.34 14.86 -5.13
CA THR A 229 -14.20 14.14 -4.55
C THR A 229 -12.97 15.01 -4.46
N SER A 230 -12.14 14.76 -3.43
CA SER A 230 -10.85 15.42 -3.22
C SER A 230 -9.63 14.54 -3.53
N ALA A 231 -9.83 13.26 -3.88
CA ALA A 231 -8.78 12.29 -4.21
C ALA A 231 -7.58 12.32 -3.24
N GLY A 232 -7.87 12.07 -1.96
CA GLY A 232 -6.93 12.31 -0.86
C GLY A 232 -7.18 13.62 -0.09
N GLN A 233 -6.22 14.01 0.76
CA GLN A 233 -6.27 15.27 1.51
C GLN A 233 -6.57 16.46 0.57
N PRO A 234 -7.61 17.27 0.86
CA PRO A 234 -8.14 18.25 -0.09
C PRO A 234 -7.19 19.41 -0.36
N ASP A 235 -7.17 19.84 -1.63
CA ASP A 235 -6.50 21.05 -2.10
C ASP A 235 -7.32 22.32 -1.80
N ARG A 236 -6.78 23.49 -2.17
CA ARG A 236 -7.48 24.79 -2.00
C ARG A 236 -8.69 24.91 -2.91
N ALA A 237 -8.59 24.47 -4.16
CA ALA A 237 -9.64 24.62 -5.16
C ALA A 237 -10.92 23.86 -4.77
N THR A 238 -10.80 22.57 -4.45
CA THR A 238 -11.90 21.73 -3.98
C THR A 238 -12.55 22.32 -2.72
N ARG A 239 -11.74 22.80 -1.77
CA ARG A 239 -12.23 23.44 -0.54
C ARG A 239 -13.00 24.73 -0.81
N ARG A 240 -12.51 25.61 -1.68
CA ARG A 240 -13.20 26.86 -2.04
C ARG A 240 -14.49 26.56 -2.80
N PHE A 241 -14.47 25.63 -3.75
CA PHE A 241 -15.65 25.24 -4.52
C PHE A 241 -16.77 24.69 -3.61
N ILE A 242 -16.44 23.77 -2.68
CA ILE A 242 -17.38 23.27 -1.66
C ILE A 242 -17.93 24.41 -0.79
N ARG A 243 -17.07 25.34 -0.37
CA ARG A 243 -17.47 26.51 0.41
C ARG A 243 -18.45 27.40 -0.34
N ARG A 244 -18.23 27.64 -1.64
CA ARG A 244 -19.15 28.39 -2.50
C ARG A 244 -20.52 27.71 -2.63
N LEU A 245 -20.55 26.38 -2.85
CA LEU A 245 -21.82 25.62 -2.87
C LEU A 245 -22.62 25.78 -1.56
N ASN A 246 -21.95 25.92 -0.42
CA ASN A 246 -22.59 26.18 0.87
C ASN A 246 -22.97 27.65 1.10
N GLU A 247 -22.11 28.61 0.73
CA GLU A 247 -22.35 30.04 0.97
C GLU A 247 -23.36 30.65 0.01
N GLU A 248 -23.26 30.35 -1.28
CA GLU A 248 -24.06 30.99 -2.33
C GLU A 248 -25.39 30.25 -2.54
N LEU A 249 -25.34 28.91 -2.63
CA LEU A 249 -26.50 28.06 -2.92
C LEU A 249 -27.16 27.45 -1.67
N LYS A 250 -26.62 27.72 -0.47
CA LYS A 250 -27.10 27.21 0.84
C LYS A 250 -27.12 25.68 1.00
N LEU A 251 -26.40 24.94 0.17
CA LEU A 251 -26.41 23.47 0.20
C LEU A 251 -25.67 22.89 1.44
N PRO A 252 -26.23 21.89 2.15
CA PRO A 252 -25.54 21.09 3.16
C PRO A 252 -24.40 20.23 2.58
N ILE A 253 -23.36 19.92 3.36
CA ILE A 253 -22.11 19.26 2.89
C ILE A 253 -21.70 18.05 3.77
N TYR A 254 -21.17 16.95 3.19
CA TYR A 254 -20.82 15.65 3.85
C TYR A 254 -19.46 15.00 3.34
N ILE A 255 -18.64 14.16 4.06
CA ILE A 255 -17.16 13.81 3.80
C ILE A 255 -16.63 12.34 4.15
N LEU A 256 -15.53 11.74 3.52
CA LEU A 256 -15.09 10.26 3.61
C LEU A 256 -13.69 9.69 2.98
N THR A 257 -12.71 8.91 3.60
CA THR A 257 -11.21 8.80 3.19
C THR A 257 -10.31 7.45 3.07
N ASP A 258 -9.03 7.47 2.50
CA ASP A 258 -7.69 6.67 2.66
C ASP A 258 -7.02 5.66 1.55
N SER A 259 -5.68 5.22 1.56
CA SER A 259 -4.88 4.33 0.52
C SER A 259 -3.39 3.70 0.80
N ILE A 260 -2.70 2.86 -0.08
CA ILE A 260 -1.26 2.20 -0.05
C ILE A 260 -0.27 2.35 -1.32
N PRO A 261 0.99 1.73 -1.42
CA PRO A 261 1.98 1.54 -2.59
C PRO A 261 1.86 0.41 -3.69
N ALA A 262 2.86 0.19 -4.61
CA ALA A 262 2.76 -0.66 -5.86
C ALA A 262 3.74 -1.81 -6.24
N ASP A 263 5.05 -1.78 -5.93
CA ASP A 263 5.96 -2.92 -6.26
C ASP A 263 5.96 -4.02 -5.19
N GLU A 264 5.28 -3.74 -4.07
CA GLU A 264 5.15 -4.62 -2.93
C GLU A 264 4.52 -5.97 -3.31
N VAL A 265 5.10 -7.06 -2.78
CA VAL A 265 4.67 -8.43 -3.09
C VAL A 265 3.48 -8.80 -2.21
N VAL A 266 2.33 -9.03 -2.83
CA VAL A 266 1.08 -9.42 -2.15
C VAL A 266 0.67 -10.84 -2.52
N ILE A 267 -0.20 -11.42 -1.70
CA ILE A 267 -0.76 -12.76 -1.89
C ILE A 267 -2.23 -12.61 -2.28
N ILE A 268 -2.62 -13.16 -3.43
CA ILE A 268 -3.99 -13.06 -3.94
C ILE A 268 -4.47 -14.44 -4.38
N ARG A 269 -5.67 -14.85 -3.95
CA ARG A 269 -6.44 -15.97 -4.51
C ARG A 269 -7.49 -15.42 -5.47
N ASP A 270 -7.43 -15.83 -6.72
CA ASP A 270 -8.44 -15.52 -7.74
C ASP A 270 -9.70 -16.37 -7.46
N THR A 271 -10.88 -15.77 -7.28
CA THR A 271 -12.08 -16.51 -6.79
C THR A 271 -12.86 -17.24 -7.88
N GLU A 272 -12.49 -17.08 -9.15
CA GLU A 272 -13.09 -17.82 -10.28
C GLU A 272 -12.29 -19.10 -10.56
N SER A 273 -10.97 -19.00 -10.57
CA SER A 273 -10.06 -20.13 -10.82
C SER A 273 -9.57 -20.84 -9.55
N ASN A 274 -9.86 -20.28 -8.36
CA ASN A 274 -9.33 -20.67 -7.06
C ASN A 274 -7.78 -20.63 -6.96
N MET A 275 -7.09 -20.04 -7.95
CA MET A 275 -5.63 -20.05 -8.03
C MET A 275 -5.02 -18.95 -7.15
N VAL A 276 -4.05 -19.34 -6.31
CA VAL A 276 -3.22 -18.43 -5.53
C VAL A 276 -2.00 -17.98 -6.32
N ARG A 277 -1.70 -16.68 -6.20
CA ARG A 277 -0.54 -16.02 -6.79
C ARG A 277 0.15 -15.15 -5.74
N ILE A 278 1.49 -15.14 -5.78
CA ILE A 278 2.33 -14.33 -4.89
C ILE A 278 3.29 -13.54 -5.78
N GLY A 279 3.20 -12.21 -5.76
CA GLY A 279 3.98 -11.34 -6.63
C GLY A 279 3.64 -9.85 -6.47
N PRO A 280 4.33 -8.96 -7.19
CA PRO A 280 4.14 -7.51 -7.09
C PRO A 280 2.69 -7.11 -7.37
N ILE A 281 2.10 -6.23 -6.56
CA ILE A 281 0.69 -5.85 -6.67
C ILE A 281 0.35 -5.26 -8.05
N GLU A 282 1.19 -4.40 -8.65
CA GLU A 282 1.07 -3.96 -10.06
C GLU A 282 0.98 -5.15 -11.04
N THR A 283 1.78 -6.20 -10.86
CA THR A 283 1.79 -7.36 -11.78
C THR A 283 0.54 -8.23 -11.62
N LEU A 284 0.02 -8.37 -10.39
CA LEU A 284 -1.13 -9.22 -10.12
C LEU A 284 -2.47 -8.55 -10.46
N ILE A 285 -2.62 -7.25 -10.17
CA ILE A 285 -3.90 -6.54 -10.35
C ILE A 285 -3.87 -5.37 -11.34
N GLY A 286 -2.71 -4.84 -11.73
CA GLY A 286 -2.58 -3.80 -12.77
C GLY A 286 -3.30 -4.18 -14.08
N LYS A 287 -3.33 -5.49 -14.40
CA LYS A 287 -4.08 -6.07 -15.53
C LYS A 287 -5.60 -5.76 -15.56
N TYR A 288 -6.23 -5.47 -14.42
CA TYR A 288 -7.67 -5.14 -14.35
C TYR A 288 -7.93 -3.64 -14.66
N PHE A 289 -6.90 -2.79 -14.56
CA PHE A 289 -7.01 -1.37 -14.80
C PHE A 289 -6.88 -1.05 -16.30
N SER A 290 -8.03 -1.08 -16.99
CA SER A 290 -8.19 -0.92 -18.44
C SER A 290 -7.68 0.40 -19.06
N SER A 291 -7.24 1.37 -18.26
CA SER A 291 -6.52 2.58 -18.70
C SER A 291 -5.55 3.05 -17.61
N LYS A 292 -4.69 4.03 -17.90
CA LYS A 292 -3.76 4.61 -16.90
C LYS A 292 -4.49 5.43 -15.84
N ASP A 293 -5.58 6.06 -16.24
CA ASP A 293 -6.33 7.08 -15.51
C ASP A 293 -7.48 6.48 -14.68
N LYS A 294 -7.71 5.17 -14.84
CA LYS A 294 -8.60 4.39 -13.98
C LYS A 294 -7.91 4.15 -12.65
N GLU A 295 -8.47 4.71 -11.59
CA GLU A 295 -7.90 4.63 -10.23
C GLU A 295 -8.55 3.55 -9.35
N ARG A 296 -9.60 2.86 -9.83
CA ARG A 296 -10.21 1.73 -9.12
C ARG A 296 -10.79 0.67 -10.05
N VAL A 297 -10.69 -0.58 -9.62
CA VAL A 297 -11.33 -1.76 -10.21
C VAL A 297 -12.06 -2.59 -9.15
N PHE A 298 -13.14 -3.28 -9.54
CA PHE A 298 -13.57 -4.49 -8.83
C PHE A 298 -12.58 -5.62 -9.20
N ILE A 299 -12.28 -6.53 -8.26
CA ILE A 299 -11.56 -7.77 -8.57
C ILE A 299 -12.23 -8.95 -7.88
N ASN A 300 -12.40 -10.06 -8.61
CA ASN A 300 -12.93 -11.31 -8.06
C ASN A 300 -11.77 -12.06 -7.36
N ALA A 301 -11.43 -11.60 -6.16
CA ALA A 301 -10.23 -12.01 -5.46
C ALA A 301 -10.35 -12.00 -3.92
N GLU A 302 -9.52 -12.80 -3.28
CA GLU A 302 -9.31 -12.87 -1.84
C GLU A 302 -7.84 -12.65 -1.50
N VAL A 303 -7.57 -12.09 -0.32
CA VAL A 303 -6.22 -11.89 0.23
C VAL A 303 -6.15 -12.50 1.64
N PRO A 304 -4.99 -13.01 2.11
CA PRO A 304 -4.80 -13.34 3.50
C PRO A 304 -4.86 -12.05 4.32
N SER A 305 -5.62 -12.06 5.40
CA SER A 305 -5.96 -10.86 6.15
C SER A 305 -6.09 -11.16 7.64
N TRP A 306 -5.72 -10.19 8.48
CA TRP A 306 -5.56 -10.40 9.92
C TRP A 306 -6.83 -10.01 10.69
N ASN A 307 -7.32 -10.93 11.52
CA ASN A 307 -8.42 -10.65 12.44
C ASN A 307 -7.86 -10.14 13.78
N PRO A 308 -8.10 -8.86 14.15
CA PRO A 308 -7.55 -8.29 15.38
C PRO A 308 -8.31 -8.71 16.67
N GLU A 309 -9.45 -9.40 16.56
CA GLU A 309 -10.15 -10.00 17.70
C GLU A 309 -9.56 -11.39 18.03
N THR A 310 -9.42 -12.26 17.03
CA THR A 310 -8.96 -13.66 17.21
C THR A 310 -7.43 -13.81 17.10
N GLY A 311 -6.75 -12.81 16.55
CA GLY A 311 -5.33 -12.87 16.20
C GLY A 311 -5.01 -13.74 14.97
N LYS A 312 -5.98 -14.42 14.37
CA LYS A 312 -5.79 -15.37 13.26
C LYS A 312 -5.63 -14.66 11.91
N ILE A 313 -5.08 -15.36 10.92
CA ILE A 313 -4.98 -14.87 9.54
C ILE A 313 -5.77 -15.79 8.61
N GLU A 314 -6.72 -15.19 7.87
CA GLU A 314 -7.75 -15.89 7.12
C GLU A 314 -7.86 -15.30 5.70
N TRP A 315 -8.30 -16.10 4.73
CA TRP A 315 -8.63 -15.59 3.40
C TRP A 315 -9.91 -14.74 3.47
N ARG A 316 -9.85 -13.48 3.02
CA ARG A 316 -11.00 -12.56 3.01
C ARG A 316 -11.12 -11.85 1.66
N LYS A 317 -12.37 -11.63 1.21
CA LYS A 317 -12.67 -11.07 -0.11
C LYS A 317 -12.28 -9.60 -0.21
N VAL A 318 -11.63 -9.26 -1.32
CA VAL A 318 -11.40 -7.88 -1.74
C VAL A 318 -12.67 -7.36 -2.39
N GLY A 319 -13.20 -6.24 -1.91
CA GLY A 319 -14.30 -5.54 -2.60
C GLY A 319 -13.81 -4.74 -3.80
N TYR A 320 -12.67 -4.05 -3.62
CA TYR A 320 -12.09 -3.15 -4.61
C TYR A 320 -10.57 -3.14 -4.51
N ALA A 321 -9.91 -2.98 -5.66
CA ALA A 321 -8.52 -2.55 -5.70
C ALA A 321 -8.40 -1.12 -6.22
N TYR A 322 -7.54 -0.35 -5.55
CA TYR A 322 -7.25 1.06 -5.77
C TYR A 322 -5.91 1.20 -6.51
N ARG A 323 -5.69 2.31 -7.23
CA ARG A 323 -4.40 2.69 -7.82
C ARG A 323 -4.33 4.19 -8.12
N HIS A 324 -3.46 4.91 -7.43
CA HIS A 324 -3.16 6.33 -7.65
C HIS A 324 -1.71 6.50 -8.12
N LYS A 325 -1.35 7.59 -8.81
CA LYS A 325 0.07 7.87 -9.16
C LYS A 325 0.68 8.95 -8.28
N ILE A 326 1.84 8.70 -7.68
CA ILE A 326 2.61 9.69 -6.91
C ILE A 326 3.95 10.02 -7.56
N LYS A 327 4.50 11.17 -7.17
CA LYS A 327 5.90 11.56 -7.32
C LYS A 327 6.33 12.25 -6.02
N ASP A 328 6.64 11.46 -5.00
CA ASP A 328 6.88 11.89 -3.61
C ASP A 328 7.77 10.85 -2.90
N LYS A 329 8.24 11.14 -1.68
CA LYS A 329 9.06 10.22 -0.90
C LYS A 329 8.21 9.18 -0.18
N ILE A 330 8.57 7.90 -0.30
CA ILE A 330 8.05 6.82 0.54
C ILE A 330 9.05 6.45 1.63
N LEU A 331 8.67 5.55 2.54
CA LEU A 331 9.48 5.13 3.68
C LEU A 331 9.92 3.67 3.53
N ARG A 332 11.23 3.46 3.65
CA ARG A 332 11.89 2.16 3.76
C ARG A 332 12.15 1.88 5.25
N ILE A 333 11.40 0.95 5.82
CA ILE A 333 11.47 0.54 7.22
C ILE A 333 12.25 -0.78 7.29
N VAL A 334 13.52 -0.74 7.70
CA VAL A 334 14.35 -1.94 7.87
C VAL A 334 14.03 -2.59 9.21
N THR A 335 13.72 -3.88 9.18
CA THR A 335 13.29 -4.67 10.33
C THR A 335 14.27 -5.79 10.66
N LYS A 336 14.27 -6.24 11.92
CA LYS A 336 15.14 -7.30 12.39
C LYS A 336 14.59 -8.66 11.95
N GLY A 337 15.11 -9.22 10.86
CA GLY A 337 14.77 -10.57 10.43
C GLY A 337 13.53 -10.71 9.54
N ARG A 338 12.95 -9.60 9.05
CA ARG A 338 11.88 -9.57 8.02
C ARG A 338 12.18 -8.58 6.89
N GLY A 339 13.47 -8.29 6.65
CA GLY A 339 13.90 -7.38 5.58
C GLY A 339 13.37 -5.95 5.75
N GLU A 340 13.12 -5.30 4.63
CA GLU A 340 12.50 -3.99 4.56
C GLU A 340 10.98 -4.03 4.33
N ILE A 341 10.30 -2.97 4.75
CA ILE A 341 8.92 -2.66 4.41
C ILE A 341 8.91 -1.32 3.67
N ARG A 342 8.36 -1.28 2.45
CA ARG A 342 8.26 -0.07 1.62
C ARG A 342 6.81 0.44 1.66
N VAL A 343 6.60 1.65 2.16
CA VAL A 343 5.27 2.14 2.55
C VAL A 343 5.15 3.66 2.40
N THR A 344 4.00 4.19 1.94
CA THR A 344 3.81 5.66 1.84
C THR A 344 3.83 6.29 3.24
N LYS A 345 4.24 7.56 3.35
CA LYS A 345 4.28 8.29 4.64
C LYS A 345 2.93 8.32 5.38
N ALA A 346 1.82 8.18 4.66
CA ALA A 346 0.46 8.21 5.18
C ALA A 346 -0.12 6.84 5.51
N HIS A 347 0.29 5.76 4.84
CA HIS A 347 -0.30 4.44 5.05
C HIS A 347 0.08 3.83 6.41
N SER A 348 -0.87 3.13 7.04
CA SER A 348 -0.79 2.67 8.42
C SER A 348 -0.40 1.20 8.53
N LEU A 349 0.56 0.89 9.42
CA LEU A 349 0.95 -0.49 9.75
C LEU A 349 0.58 -0.84 11.17
N PHE A 350 0.37 -2.12 11.46
CA PHE A 350 0.15 -2.58 12.83
C PHE A 350 1.47 -2.58 13.62
N VAL A 351 1.53 -1.91 14.79
CA VAL A 351 2.74 -1.72 15.61
C VAL A 351 2.46 -1.95 17.09
N PHE A 352 3.04 -2.98 17.68
CA PHE A 352 3.00 -3.25 19.11
C PHE A 352 3.91 -2.29 19.90
N ARG A 353 3.34 -1.57 20.87
CA ARG A 353 4.10 -0.82 21.89
C ARG A 353 3.45 -1.03 23.26
N ASP A 354 4.26 -1.12 24.31
CA ASP A 354 3.83 -1.06 25.71
C ASP A 354 2.82 -2.16 26.14
N GLY A 355 2.81 -3.29 25.44
CA GLY A 355 1.87 -4.40 25.66
C GLY A 355 0.61 -4.38 24.79
N THR A 356 0.43 -3.35 23.94
CA THR A 356 -0.76 -3.19 23.09
C THR A 356 -0.41 -3.13 21.61
N VAL A 357 -1.21 -3.78 20.75
CA VAL A 357 -1.14 -3.62 19.30
C VAL A 357 -1.66 -2.22 18.94
N LYS A 358 -0.96 -1.56 18.03
CA LYS A 358 -1.34 -0.23 17.54
C LYS A 358 -1.42 -0.20 16.01
N VAL A 359 -1.92 0.87 15.41
CA VAL A 359 -1.99 1.13 13.96
C VAL A 359 -1.36 2.50 13.79
N ILE A 360 -0.31 2.57 12.98
CA ILE A 360 0.59 3.72 12.94
C ILE A 360 0.93 4.03 11.47
N PRO A 361 0.41 5.14 10.90
CA PRO A 361 0.92 5.72 9.66
C PRO A 361 2.46 5.74 9.62
N ALA A 362 3.09 5.24 8.57
CA ALA A 362 4.51 4.91 8.58
C ALA A 362 5.45 6.03 9.09
N LYS A 363 5.10 7.30 8.87
CA LYS A 363 5.85 8.49 9.34
C LYS A 363 6.01 8.70 10.85
N GLU A 364 5.35 7.92 11.73
CA GLU A 364 5.66 7.92 13.18
C GLU A 364 6.15 6.56 13.70
N ILE A 365 6.55 5.66 12.79
CA ILE A 365 7.31 4.45 13.13
C ILE A 365 8.77 4.84 13.35
N ARG A 366 9.41 4.25 14.37
CA ARG A 366 10.76 4.61 14.82
C ARG A 366 11.61 3.36 15.09
N PRO A 367 12.95 3.44 14.94
CA PRO A 367 13.86 2.43 15.47
C PRO A 367 13.54 2.11 16.93
N GLY A 368 13.34 0.82 17.24
CA GLY A 368 12.87 0.39 18.56
C GLY A 368 11.46 -0.21 18.57
N ASP A 369 10.58 0.22 17.66
CA ASP A 369 9.21 -0.28 17.53
C ASP A 369 9.13 -1.77 17.18
N TYR A 370 7.95 -2.37 17.36
CA TYR A 370 7.67 -3.75 16.95
C TYR A 370 6.47 -3.80 15.99
N ILE A 371 6.67 -4.15 14.73
CA ILE A 371 5.59 -4.28 13.73
C ILE A 371 4.94 -5.66 13.85
N VAL A 372 3.60 -5.73 13.72
CA VAL A 372 2.85 -6.99 13.68
C VAL A 372 2.98 -7.62 12.31
N ILE A 373 3.26 -8.92 12.31
CA ILE A 373 3.61 -9.72 11.15
C ILE A 373 2.93 -11.09 11.25
N ALA A 374 2.62 -11.71 10.12
CA ALA A 374 2.22 -13.11 10.08
C ALA A 374 3.33 -14.01 10.66
N SER A 375 2.94 -14.91 11.56
CA SER A 375 3.69 -16.11 11.94
C SER A 375 3.19 -17.37 11.27
N ARG A 376 1.95 -17.36 10.78
CA ARG A 376 1.36 -18.41 9.94
C ARG A 376 0.50 -17.75 8.87
N LEU A 377 0.35 -18.40 7.73
CA LEU A 377 -0.65 -18.05 6.73
C LEU A 377 -1.64 -19.20 6.54
N PRO A 378 -2.86 -18.93 6.07
CA PRO A 378 -3.77 -20.00 5.65
C PRO A 378 -3.16 -20.78 4.46
N SER A 379 -3.64 -22.00 4.23
CA SER A 379 -3.18 -22.85 3.13
C SER A 379 -3.34 -22.14 1.78
N LEU A 380 -2.33 -22.27 0.90
CA LEU A 380 -2.34 -21.73 -0.45
C LEU A 380 -3.18 -22.60 -1.39
N ASN A 381 -2.95 -23.92 -1.41
CA ASN A 381 -3.83 -24.85 -2.11
C ASN A 381 -5.07 -25.20 -1.26
N SER A 382 -6.20 -25.37 -1.93
CA SER A 382 -7.49 -25.77 -1.35
C SER A 382 -8.06 -27.08 -1.94
N SER A 383 -7.56 -27.58 -3.08
CA SER A 383 -8.10 -28.81 -3.72
C SER A 383 -7.48 -30.11 -3.18
N GLY A 384 -6.20 -30.06 -2.78
CA GLY A 384 -5.44 -31.26 -2.39
C GLY A 384 -5.00 -32.15 -3.57
N GLU A 385 -5.40 -31.83 -4.80
CA GLU A 385 -5.09 -32.62 -6.00
C GLU A 385 -3.68 -32.34 -6.55
N HIS A 386 -3.01 -33.41 -7.01
CA HIS A 386 -1.76 -33.30 -7.77
C HIS A 386 -1.97 -32.56 -9.09
N GLN A 387 -1.04 -31.67 -9.43
CA GLN A 387 -1.16 -30.80 -10.60
C GLN A 387 -0.68 -31.51 -11.86
N ILE A 388 -1.40 -31.37 -12.98
CA ILE A 388 -1.05 -32.01 -14.25
C ILE A 388 -0.43 -31.00 -15.23
N ILE A 389 0.81 -31.25 -15.62
CA ILE A 389 1.54 -30.51 -16.65
C ILE A 389 1.09 -31.02 -18.02
N ASP A 390 0.12 -30.33 -18.61
CA ASP A 390 -0.34 -30.58 -19.98
C ASP A 390 0.64 -29.95 -21.00
N VAL A 391 1.57 -30.78 -21.50
CA VAL A 391 2.63 -30.37 -22.43
C VAL A 391 2.05 -29.86 -23.75
N VAL A 392 0.90 -30.38 -24.18
CA VAL A 392 0.21 -29.95 -25.40
C VAL A 392 -0.33 -28.53 -25.25
N LYS A 393 -0.99 -28.22 -24.14
CA LYS A 393 -1.46 -26.85 -23.82
C LYS A 393 -0.30 -25.89 -23.64
N LEU A 394 0.80 -26.29 -22.97
CA LEU A 394 2.00 -25.46 -22.86
C LEU A 394 2.61 -25.14 -24.22
N LEU A 395 2.74 -26.11 -25.13
CA LEU A 395 3.26 -25.86 -26.48
C LEU A 395 2.30 -25.02 -27.34
N LYS A 396 0.98 -25.20 -27.22
CA LYS A 396 -0.02 -24.30 -27.85
C LYS A 396 0.16 -22.85 -27.35
N LYS A 397 0.35 -22.65 -26.04
CA LYS A 397 0.64 -21.33 -25.43
C LYS A 397 1.97 -20.75 -25.93
N TYR A 398 3.04 -21.54 -25.93
CA TYR A 398 4.37 -21.13 -26.39
C TYR A 398 4.38 -20.71 -27.87
N SER A 399 3.65 -21.44 -28.71
CA SER A 399 3.51 -21.16 -30.15
C SER A 399 2.84 -19.82 -30.46
N ARG A 400 2.03 -19.28 -29.53
CA ARG A 400 1.38 -17.97 -29.62
C ARG A 400 2.26 -16.82 -29.10
N SER A 401 3.39 -17.10 -28.45
CA SER A 401 4.29 -16.07 -27.89
C SER A 401 5.17 -15.40 -28.95
N LYS A 402 5.67 -14.18 -28.66
CA LYS A 402 6.60 -13.46 -29.56
C LYS A 402 7.89 -14.26 -29.89
N TYR A 403 8.30 -15.20 -29.02
CA TYR A 403 9.48 -16.04 -29.22
C TYR A 403 9.30 -17.15 -30.29
N SER A 404 8.06 -17.47 -30.68
CA SER A 404 7.79 -18.55 -31.65
C SER A 404 8.20 -18.22 -33.09
N LYS A 405 8.33 -16.93 -33.46
CA LYS A 405 8.60 -16.48 -34.84
C LYS A 405 9.84 -17.09 -35.51
N ARG A 406 10.80 -17.63 -34.75
CA ARG A 406 11.99 -18.33 -35.27
C ARG A 406 11.82 -19.84 -35.52
N PHE A 407 10.68 -20.46 -35.17
CA PHE A 407 10.50 -21.91 -35.28
C PHE A 407 9.02 -22.33 -35.34
N ASN A 408 8.60 -22.92 -36.46
CA ASN A 408 7.21 -23.26 -36.77
C ASN A 408 6.68 -24.47 -35.97
N LEU A 409 6.41 -24.28 -34.67
CA LEU A 409 5.87 -25.30 -33.76
C LEU A 409 4.58 -25.93 -34.28
N TRP A 410 3.65 -25.12 -34.80
CA TRP A 410 2.34 -25.56 -35.30
C TRP A 410 2.39 -26.69 -36.33
N ASN A 411 3.46 -26.74 -37.14
CA ASN A 411 3.65 -27.75 -38.19
C ASN A 411 4.80 -28.74 -37.87
N THR A 412 5.62 -28.49 -36.84
CA THR A 412 6.75 -29.35 -36.46
C THR A 412 6.56 -30.14 -35.18
N ALA A 413 5.63 -29.75 -34.30
CA ALA A 413 5.25 -30.53 -33.13
C ALA A 413 4.11 -31.49 -33.48
N ARG A 414 4.21 -32.72 -32.98
CA ARG A 414 3.26 -33.81 -33.17
C ARG A 414 2.87 -34.40 -31.82
N VAL A 415 1.59 -34.64 -31.62
CA VAL A 415 1.02 -35.41 -30.51
C VAL A 415 0.73 -36.82 -31.02
N ILE A 416 1.11 -37.83 -30.25
CA ILE A 416 0.89 -39.24 -30.52
C ILE A 416 -0.10 -39.73 -29.45
N THR A 417 -1.29 -40.14 -29.86
CA THR A 417 -2.33 -40.66 -28.95
C THR A 417 -2.00 -42.08 -28.49
N ARG A 418 -2.70 -42.59 -27.46
CA ARG A 418 -2.50 -43.96 -26.93
C ARG A 418 -2.73 -45.05 -27.99
N ASP A 419 -3.62 -44.81 -28.95
CA ASP A 419 -3.88 -45.69 -30.11
C ASP A 419 -2.98 -45.39 -31.33
N GLY A 420 -1.90 -44.63 -31.14
CA GLY A 420 -0.84 -44.43 -32.14
C GLY A 420 -1.11 -43.35 -33.20
N ARG A 421 -2.26 -42.65 -33.18
CA ARG A 421 -2.53 -41.59 -34.17
C ARG A 421 -1.59 -40.41 -33.97
N VAL A 422 -1.01 -39.91 -35.07
CA VAL A 422 -0.03 -38.82 -35.05
C VAL A 422 -0.66 -37.54 -35.58
N ILE A 423 -1.00 -36.63 -34.66
CA ILE A 423 -1.74 -35.38 -34.93
C ILE A 423 -0.76 -34.19 -34.85
N LYS A 424 -0.78 -33.26 -35.82
CA LYS A 424 0.06 -32.03 -35.72
C LYS A 424 -0.52 -31.09 -34.66
N LEU A 425 0.33 -30.33 -33.97
CA LEU A 425 -0.09 -29.43 -32.88
C LEU A 425 -1.21 -28.43 -33.27
N ARG A 426 -1.27 -28.03 -34.56
CA ARG A 426 -2.33 -27.18 -35.14
C ARG A 426 -3.68 -27.89 -35.35
N GLU A 427 -3.66 -29.22 -35.48
CA GLU A 427 -4.82 -30.09 -35.77
C GLU A 427 -5.44 -30.66 -34.49
N VAL A 428 -4.73 -30.63 -33.35
CA VAL A 428 -5.26 -31.00 -32.04
C VAL A 428 -6.32 -30.00 -31.59
N ARG A 429 -7.56 -30.45 -31.39
CA ARG A 429 -8.69 -29.65 -30.90
C ARG A 429 -8.71 -29.61 -29.37
N GLU A 430 -9.87 -29.47 -28.73
CA GLU A 430 -10.02 -29.47 -27.26
C GLU A 430 -10.65 -30.77 -26.73
N ASP A 431 -11.50 -31.38 -27.55
CA ASP A 431 -12.08 -32.74 -27.44
C ASP A 431 -11.08 -33.86 -27.75
N THR A 432 -9.90 -33.54 -28.30
CA THR A 432 -8.89 -34.54 -28.68
C THR A 432 -8.28 -35.20 -27.45
N ASN A 433 -8.62 -36.47 -27.19
CA ASN A 433 -7.99 -37.25 -26.12
C ASN A 433 -6.53 -37.63 -26.49
N TYR A 434 -5.59 -37.26 -25.63
CA TYR A 434 -4.16 -37.63 -25.70
C TYR A 434 -3.62 -38.16 -24.36
N ASP A 435 -4.49 -38.73 -23.53
CA ASP A 435 -4.13 -39.31 -22.24
C ASP A 435 -3.24 -40.54 -22.41
N ASN A 436 -2.16 -40.60 -21.63
CA ASN A 436 -1.05 -41.54 -21.81
C ASN A 436 -0.37 -41.49 -23.20
N GLY A 437 -0.60 -40.41 -23.96
CA GLY A 437 0.07 -40.13 -25.23
C GLY A 437 1.43 -39.44 -25.04
N TYR A 438 2.10 -39.18 -26.16
CA TYR A 438 3.42 -38.54 -26.21
C TYR A 438 3.43 -37.32 -27.13
N VAL A 439 4.45 -36.48 -27.01
CA VAL A 439 4.69 -35.30 -27.83
C VAL A 439 6.13 -35.31 -28.33
N THR A 440 6.31 -35.01 -29.61
CA THR A 440 7.62 -34.95 -30.25
C THR A 440 7.71 -33.84 -31.29
N LEU A 441 8.93 -33.59 -31.80
CA LEU A 441 9.19 -32.71 -32.94
C LEU A 441 9.60 -33.54 -34.15
N SER A 442 9.24 -33.14 -35.37
CA SER A 442 9.42 -33.91 -36.63
C SER A 442 10.85 -34.37 -36.98
N ARG A 443 11.89 -33.94 -36.23
CA ARG A 443 13.29 -34.39 -36.34
C ARG A 443 13.94 -34.70 -34.98
N SER A 444 13.12 -35.01 -33.97
CA SER A 444 13.55 -35.38 -32.61
C SER A 444 13.35 -36.87 -32.38
N LYS A 445 14.29 -37.50 -31.65
CA LYS A 445 14.15 -38.88 -31.16
C LYS A 445 13.58 -38.98 -29.73
N HIS A 446 13.15 -37.86 -29.15
CA HIS A 446 12.59 -37.80 -27.81
C HIS A 446 11.05 -37.79 -27.86
N LEU A 447 10.44 -38.69 -27.10
CA LEU A 447 9.00 -38.80 -26.89
C LEU A 447 8.70 -38.35 -25.45
N ILE A 448 8.29 -37.10 -25.27
CA ILE A 448 7.94 -36.55 -23.95
C ILE A 448 6.48 -36.90 -23.67
N PRO A 449 6.06 -37.36 -22.48
CA PRO A 449 4.64 -37.62 -22.22
C PRO A 449 3.77 -36.36 -22.41
N ALA A 450 2.55 -36.53 -22.93
CA ALA A 450 1.66 -35.42 -23.29
C ALA A 450 1.00 -34.74 -22.08
N LYS A 451 0.79 -35.51 -21.01
CA LYS A 451 0.46 -35.05 -19.66
C LYS A 451 1.46 -35.65 -18.70
N ILE A 452 1.90 -34.88 -17.71
CA ILE A 452 2.87 -35.31 -16.69
C ILE A 452 2.33 -34.88 -15.32
N GLU A 453 2.19 -35.82 -14.40
CA GLU A 453 1.81 -35.54 -13.01
C GLU A 453 2.96 -34.88 -12.25
N LEU A 454 2.66 -33.85 -11.46
CA LEU A 454 3.62 -33.16 -10.60
C LEU A 454 3.62 -33.78 -9.20
N ASP A 455 4.45 -34.81 -9.05
CA ASP A 455 4.74 -35.50 -7.80
C ASP A 455 5.99 -34.94 -7.09
N GLU A 456 6.34 -35.50 -5.94
CA GLU A 456 7.48 -35.08 -5.13
C GLU A 456 8.81 -35.15 -5.87
N GLU A 457 9.04 -36.18 -6.71
CA GLU A 457 10.25 -36.30 -7.52
C GLU A 457 10.40 -35.10 -8.48
N LEU A 458 9.33 -34.79 -9.21
CA LEU A 458 9.35 -33.72 -10.21
C LEU A 458 9.37 -32.34 -9.55
N ALA A 459 8.71 -32.17 -8.41
CA ALA A 459 8.77 -30.93 -7.64
C ALA A 459 10.17 -30.67 -7.05
N TRP A 460 10.84 -31.70 -6.50
CA TRP A 460 12.24 -31.60 -6.07
C TRP A 460 13.16 -31.22 -7.22
N LEU A 461 12.99 -31.86 -8.38
CA LEU A 461 13.75 -31.57 -9.60
C LEU A 461 13.55 -30.12 -10.07
N PHE A 462 12.33 -29.58 -9.95
CA PHE A 462 12.05 -28.17 -10.20
C PHE A 462 12.70 -27.24 -9.16
N GLY A 463 12.74 -27.64 -7.89
CA GLY A 463 13.43 -26.91 -6.82
C GLY A 463 14.93 -26.75 -7.11
N ILE A 464 15.62 -27.85 -7.37
CA ILE A 464 17.06 -27.83 -7.67
C ILE A 464 17.37 -27.23 -9.05
N PHE A 465 16.39 -27.14 -9.96
CA PHE A 465 16.49 -26.34 -11.19
C PHE A 465 16.24 -24.84 -10.96
N THR A 466 15.43 -24.44 -9.99
CA THR A 466 15.33 -23.03 -9.59
C THR A 466 16.65 -22.54 -8.98
N ALA A 467 17.33 -23.40 -8.22
CA ALA A 467 18.68 -23.20 -7.69
C ALA A 467 19.76 -23.22 -8.81
N GLU A 468 20.23 -24.41 -9.21
CA GLU A 468 21.40 -24.61 -10.08
C GLU A 468 21.09 -24.71 -11.59
N GLY A 469 19.82 -24.50 -11.95
CA GLY A 469 19.29 -24.73 -13.28
C GLY A 469 19.28 -23.50 -14.18
N SER A 470 19.70 -23.68 -15.43
CA SER A 470 19.69 -22.67 -16.48
C SER A 470 19.13 -23.19 -17.81
N LEU A 471 18.44 -22.31 -18.54
CA LEU A 471 17.90 -22.58 -19.87
C LEU A 471 18.78 -21.93 -20.94
N SER A 472 19.29 -22.71 -21.91
CA SER A 472 20.30 -22.24 -22.85
C SER A 472 20.02 -22.57 -24.32
N LYS A 473 20.41 -21.64 -25.21
CA LYS A 473 20.38 -21.72 -26.68
C LYS A 473 19.04 -22.24 -27.27
N GLY A 474 17.92 -22.02 -26.59
CA GLY A 474 16.59 -22.47 -27.03
C GLY A 474 16.37 -23.99 -27.02
N ARG A 475 17.28 -24.81 -26.48
CA ARG A 475 17.21 -26.27 -26.62
C ARG A 475 17.88 -27.09 -25.52
N TYR A 476 18.51 -26.45 -24.55
CA TYR A 476 19.20 -27.12 -23.45
C TYR A 476 18.58 -26.72 -22.11
N VAL A 477 18.16 -27.72 -21.34
CA VAL A 477 17.97 -27.60 -19.89
C VAL A 477 19.29 -28.04 -19.25
N ILE A 478 19.88 -27.21 -18.41
CA ILE A 478 21.24 -27.40 -17.88
C ILE A 478 21.24 -27.25 -16.36
N PHE A 479 21.86 -28.20 -15.65
CA PHE A 479 22.24 -28.06 -14.24
C PHE A 479 23.77 -27.95 -14.15
N ASN A 480 24.29 -27.14 -13.24
CA ASN A 480 25.71 -27.07 -12.92
C ASN A 480 25.88 -27.49 -11.46
N LEU A 481 26.72 -28.48 -11.17
CA LEU A 481 26.89 -29.02 -9.83
C LEU A 481 28.38 -29.17 -9.52
N GLY A 482 28.74 -29.15 -8.24
CA GLY A 482 30.05 -29.51 -7.74
C GLY A 482 30.40 -30.96 -8.10
N SER A 483 31.67 -31.23 -8.34
CA SER A 483 32.16 -32.57 -8.70
C SER A 483 31.80 -33.64 -7.67
N HIS A 484 31.74 -33.28 -6.40
CA HIS A 484 31.48 -34.15 -5.24
C HIS A 484 30.00 -34.50 -5.05
N GLU A 485 29.08 -33.84 -5.75
CA GLU A 485 27.62 -33.94 -5.54
C GLU A 485 27.00 -35.18 -6.21
N HIS A 486 27.70 -36.32 -6.13
CA HIS A 486 27.37 -37.54 -6.86
C HIS A 486 25.95 -38.08 -6.59
N LYS A 487 25.40 -37.88 -5.38
CA LYS A 487 24.01 -38.25 -5.04
C LYS A 487 23.01 -37.42 -5.86
N LEU A 488 23.12 -36.10 -5.83
CA LEU A 488 22.26 -35.15 -6.56
C LEU A 488 22.32 -35.39 -8.07
N ILE A 489 23.53 -35.58 -8.61
CA ILE A 489 23.76 -35.82 -10.04
C ILE A 489 23.06 -37.10 -10.50
N ARG A 490 23.12 -38.20 -9.72
CA ARG A 490 22.42 -39.45 -10.04
C ARG A 490 20.91 -39.27 -10.02
N LYS A 491 20.36 -38.67 -8.95
CA LYS A 491 18.92 -38.44 -8.78
C LYS A 491 18.33 -37.58 -9.91
N ILE A 492 19.02 -36.51 -10.33
CA ILE A 492 18.59 -35.68 -11.47
C ILE A 492 18.58 -36.49 -12.77
N ILE A 493 19.59 -37.34 -13.02
CA ILE A 493 19.62 -38.20 -14.21
C ILE A 493 18.46 -39.20 -14.22
N GLU A 494 18.19 -39.82 -13.07
CA GLU A 494 17.13 -40.80 -12.89
C GLU A 494 15.75 -40.19 -13.14
N ILE A 495 15.40 -39.12 -12.41
CA ILE A 495 14.09 -38.45 -12.54
C ILE A 495 13.90 -37.93 -13.98
N ILE A 496 14.92 -37.32 -14.60
CA ILE A 496 14.82 -36.84 -15.99
C ILE A 496 14.59 -38.01 -16.98
N THR A 497 15.25 -39.14 -16.76
CA THR A 497 15.08 -40.32 -17.63
C THR A 497 13.69 -40.94 -17.43
N LYS A 498 13.27 -41.14 -16.17
CA LYS A 498 12.01 -41.73 -15.73
C LYS A 498 10.78 -40.90 -16.16
N LYS A 499 10.78 -39.60 -15.89
CA LYS A 499 9.62 -38.71 -16.11
C LYS A 499 9.49 -38.19 -17.54
N PHE A 500 10.58 -38.08 -18.28
CA PHE A 500 10.57 -37.43 -19.61
C PHE A 500 11.11 -38.27 -20.77
N ASN A 501 11.63 -39.49 -20.54
CA ASN A 501 12.25 -40.32 -21.58
C ASN A 501 13.37 -39.59 -22.36
N VAL A 502 14.24 -38.89 -21.62
CA VAL A 502 15.43 -38.20 -22.16
C VAL A 502 16.64 -38.58 -21.33
N LYS A 503 17.62 -39.29 -21.92
CA LYS A 503 18.91 -39.55 -21.25
C LYS A 503 19.77 -38.27 -21.27
N PRO A 504 20.17 -37.68 -20.12
CA PRO A 504 21.05 -36.52 -20.08
C PRO A 504 22.47 -36.84 -20.53
N LYS A 505 23.25 -35.80 -20.86
CA LYS A 505 24.70 -35.87 -21.06
C LYS A 505 25.42 -35.24 -19.87
N LEU A 506 26.47 -35.89 -19.38
CA LEU A 506 27.41 -35.30 -18.43
C LEU A 506 28.59 -34.65 -19.16
N ILE A 507 29.00 -33.47 -18.71
CA ILE A 507 30.19 -32.77 -19.16
C ILE A 507 30.96 -32.31 -17.92
N SER A 508 32.11 -32.91 -17.63
CA SER A 508 32.98 -32.52 -16.52
C SER A 508 33.98 -31.44 -16.94
N SER A 509 34.25 -30.48 -16.05
CA SER A 509 35.26 -29.43 -16.27
C SER A 509 36.39 -29.58 -15.26
N ARG A 510 37.51 -30.19 -15.68
CA ARG A 510 38.70 -30.39 -14.83
C ARG A 510 39.26 -29.07 -14.23
N LYS A 511 39.08 -27.93 -14.91
CA LYS A 511 39.53 -26.61 -14.43
C LYS A 511 38.58 -25.92 -13.44
N ALA A 512 37.31 -26.34 -13.35
CA ALA A 512 36.30 -25.66 -12.55
C ALA A 512 35.75 -26.51 -11.38
N ASN A 513 36.22 -27.74 -11.22
CA ASN A 513 35.74 -28.73 -10.25
C ASN A 513 34.20 -28.94 -10.28
N GLN A 514 33.61 -28.80 -11.48
CA GLN A 514 32.16 -28.86 -11.71
C GLN A 514 31.79 -29.96 -12.73
N ILE A 515 30.60 -30.52 -12.54
CA ILE A 515 29.92 -31.43 -13.46
C ILE A 515 28.66 -30.71 -13.98
N ARG A 516 28.55 -30.60 -15.29
CA ARG A 516 27.38 -30.03 -15.96
C ARG A 516 26.51 -31.13 -16.53
N ILE A 517 25.24 -31.16 -16.12
CA ILE A 517 24.20 -32.03 -16.69
C ILE A 517 23.53 -31.26 -17.83
N VAL A 518 23.57 -31.79 -19.05
CA VAL A 518 22.98 -31.16 -20.25
C VAL A 518 21.90 -32.06 -20.84
N ILE A 519 20.67 -31.54 -20.90
CA ILE A 519 19.49 -32.25 -21.41
C ILE A 519 19.11 -31.62 -22.76
N CYS A 520 19.32 -32.38 -23.84
CA CYS A 520 19.24 -31.89 -25.22
C CYS A 520 17.80 -31.90 -25.80
N SER A 521 16.79 -31.52 -25.03
CA SER A 521 15.39 -31.51 -25.48
C SER A 521 14.82 -30.09 -25.59
N ARG A 522 14.45 -29.69 -26.81
CA ARG A 522 13.78 -28.41 -27.08
C ARG A 522 12.32 -28.38 -26.59
N ILE A 523 11.66 -29.54 -26.43
CA ILE A 523 10.36 -29.60 -25.75
C ILE A 523 10.54 -29.32 -24.26
N LEU A 524 11.50 -29.97 -23.58
CA LEU A 524 11.72 -29.74 -22.15
C LEU A 524 12.18 -28.30 -21.86
N TYR A 525 13.01 -27.72 -22.73
CA TYR A 525 13.31 -26.28 -22.69
C TYR A 525 12.02 -25.45 -22.67
N MET A 526 11.09 -25.70 -23.60
CA MET A 526 9.82 -24.95 -23.69
C MET A 526 8.88 -25.22 -22.51
N VAL A 527 8.85 -26.43 -21.96
CA VAL A 527 8.07 -26.76 -20.76
C VAL A 527 8.60 -25.98 -19.55
N PHE A 528 9.90 -26.06 -19.27
CA PHE A 528 10.52 -25.36 -18.14
C PHE A 528 10.37 -23.83 -18.27
N ASP A 529 10.57 -23.28 -19.48
CA ASP A 529 10.38 -21.86 -19.80
C ASP A 529 8.90 -21.44 -19.58
N SER A 530 7.93 -22.25 -20.01
CA SER A 530 6.49 -21.99 -19.85
C SER A 530 5.98 -22.10 -18.41
N LEU A 531 6.67 -22.88 -17.57
CA LEU A 531 6.39 -23.03 -16.14
C LEU A 531 7.04 -21.93 -15.27
N GLY A 532 7.84 -21.03 -15.87
CA GLY A 532 8.50 -19.94 -15.14
C GLY A 532 9.84 -20.30 -14.49
N LEU A 533 10.38 -21.49 -14.75
CA LEU A 533 11.65 -21.97 -14.19
C LEU A 533 12.90 -21.32 -14.83
N GLY A 534 12.71 -20.59 -15.93
CA GLY A 534 13.76 -19.89 -16.68
C GLY A 534 14.33 -18.64 -16.00
N GLY A 535 14.80 -17.69 -16.82
CA GLY A 535 15.35 -16.42 -16.33
C GLY A 535 16.79 -16.49 -15.81
N THR A 536 17.19 -15.46 -15.07
CA THR A 536 18.51 -15.27 -14.46
C THR A 536 18.43 -15.44 -12.93
N ALA A 537 19.57 -15.56 -12.24
CA ALA A 537 19.61 -15.65 -10.77
C ALA A 537 18.91 -14.49 -10.03
N ARG A 538 18.75 -13.31 -10.65
CA ARG A 538 17.97 -12.18 -10.11
C ARG A 538 16.47 -12.24 -10.41
N SER A 539 16.06 -13.04 -11.39
CA SER A 539 14.68 -13.10 -11.90
C SER A 539 14.04 -14.50 -11.79
N LYS A 540 14.60 -15.40 -10.96
CA LYS A 540 13.96 -16.67 -10.59
C LYS A 540 12.72 -16.40 -9.75
N SER A 541 11.77 -17.33 -9.75
CA SER A 541 10.55 -17.28 -8.95
C SER A 541 10.05 -18.70 -8.67
N ILE A 542 9.14 -18.86 -7.71
CA ILE A 542 8.42 -20.11 -7.49
C ILE A 542 7.37 -20.26 -8.59
N PRO A 543 7.35 -21.38 -9.35
CA PRO A 543 6.33 -21.64 -10.36
C PRO A 543 4.91 -21.55 -9.79
N GLU A 544 3.98 -20.94 -10.54
CA GLU A 544 2.57 -20.83 -10.15
C GLU A 544 1.94 -22.21 -9.89
N ILE A 545 2.34 -23.23 -10.64
CA ILE A 545 1.91 -24.63 -10.42
C ILE A 545 2.36 -25.18 -9.06
N ILE A 546 3.53 -24.79 -8.55
CA ILE A 546 4.04 -25.20 -7.24
C ILE A 546 3.27 -24.46 -6.13
N ILE A 547 3.04 -23.16 -6.26
CA ILE A 547 2.24 -22.37 -5.29
C ILE A 547 0.84 -22.96 -5.08
N ASN A 548 0.27 -23.57 -6.13
CA ASN A 548 -1.05 -24.20 -6.13
C ASN A 548 -1.00 -25.74 -5.94
N SER A 549 0.14 -26.32 -5.59
CA SER A 549 0.27 -27.76 -5.35
C SER A 549 0.01 -28.15 -3.88
N PRO A 550 -0.26 -29.43 -3.57
CA PRO A 550 -0.40 -29.91 -2.19
C PRO A 550 0.87 -29.80 -1.32
N ARG A 551 0.72 -29.95 0.01
CA ARG A 551 1.78 -29.68 1.02
C ARG A 551 3.08 -30.47 0.79
N ASN A 552 2.98 -31.75 0.47
CA ASN A 552 4.07 -32.64 0.09
C ASN A 552 4.86 -32.13 -1.12
N ILE A 553 4.16 -31.73 -2.18
CA ILE A 553 4.75 -31.22 -3.43
C ILE A 553 5.49 -29.90 -3.18
N ILE A 554 4.89 -28.97 -2.42
CA ILE A 554 5.53 -27.71 -2.02
C ILE A 554 6.79 -27.97 -1.18
N LEU A 555 6.70 -28.86 -0.18
CA LEU A 555 7.85 -29.23 0.66
C LEU A 555 8.98 -29.85 -0.16
N SER A 556 8.67 -30.73 -1.12
CA SER A 556 9.66 -31.37 -1.98
C SER A 556 10.39 -30.36 -2.88
N TYR A 557 9.67 -29.37 -3.41
CA TYR A 557 10.29 -28.23 -4.14
C TYR A 557 11.21 -27.39 -3.24
N ILE A 558 10.82 -27.13 -1.99
CA ILE A 558 11.66 -26.42 -1.02
C ILE A 558 12.90 -27.25 -0.66
N LYS A 559 12.78 -28.58 -0.52
CA LYS A 559 13.92 -29.48 -0.35
C LYS A 559 14.86 -29.42 -1.55
N GLY A 560 14.35 -29.36 -2.78
CA GLY A 560 15.16 -29.16 -3.99
C GLY A 560 15.91 -27.82 -4.02
N LEU A 561 15.31 -26.73 -3.53
CA LEU A 561 15.99 -25.43 -3.37
C LEU A 561 17.14 -25.51 -2.36
N ILE A 562 16.91 -26.18 -1.22
CA ILE A 562 17.88 -26.36 -0.14
C ILE A 562 19.01 -27.31 -0.57
N ASP A 563 18.71 -28.37 -1.33
CA ASP A 563 19.70 -29.31 -1.85
C ASP A 563 20.59 -28.71 -2.95
N GLY A 564 20.27 -27.52 -3.48
CA GLY A 564 21.11 -26.78 -4.43
C GLY A 564 21.83 -25.56 -3.85
N ASN A 565 21.14 -24.67 -3.14
CA ASN A 565 21.73 -23.44 -2.58
C ASN A 565 21.48 -23.27 -1.07
N GLY A 566 21.20 -24.37 -0.37
CA GLY A 566 21.10 -24.44 1.08
C GLY A 566 22.35 -25.00 1.74
N HIS A 567 22.57 -24.64 3.01
CA HIS A 567 23.46 -25.36 3.92
C HIS A 567 22.89 -25.32 5.34
N ILE A 568 23.39 -26.18 6.22
CA ILE A 568 23.07 -26.15 7.64
C ILE A 568 24.21 -25.44 8.38
N ASP A 569 23.90 -24.43 9.20
CA ASP A 569 24.91 -23.70 9.97
C ASP A 569 25.29 -24.42 11.29
N ARG A 570 26.30 -23.90 11.99
CA ARG A 570 26.80 -24.46 13.26
C ARG A 570 25.78 -24.52 14.41
N TYR A 571 24.60 -23.91 14.25
CA TYR A 571 23.49 -23.97 15.21
C TYR A 571 22.40 -24.96 14.77
N GLY A 572 22.53 -25.54 13.57
CA GLY A 572 21.52 -26.39 12.95
C GLY A 572 20.48 -25.64 12.13
N ASP A 573 20.56 -24.32 11.98
CA ASP A 573 19.60 -23.59 11.15
C ASP A 573 19.93 -23.80 9.66
N ILE A 574 18.91 -24.02 8.83
CA ILE A 574 19.08 -24.12 7.37
C ILE A 574 19.16 -22.70 6.81
N ILE A 575 20.20 -22.44 6.03
CA ILE A 575 20.51 -21.16 5.39
C ILE A 575 20.39 -21.35 3.88
N TYR A 576 19.35 -20.79 3.27
CA TYR A 576 19.16 -20.72 1.82
C TYR A 576 19.52 -19.32 1.30
N SER A 577 20.26 -19.23 0.20
CA SER A 577 20.67 -17.96 -0.42
C SER A 577 20.15 -17.83 -1.86
N THR A 578 19.73 -16.62 -2.25
CA THR A 578 19.34 -16.31 -3.64
C THR A 578 19.59 -14.86 -4.02
N ARG A 579 19.76 -14.56 -5.32
CA ARG A 579 19.85 -13.18 -5.82
C ARG A 579 18.53 -12.59 -6.32
N SER A 580 17.43 -13.34 -6.19
CA SER A 580 16.11 -12.82 -6.55
C SER A 580 15.29 -12.46 -5.32
N GLU A 581 15.00 -11.16 -5.18
CA GLU A 581 14.11 -10.61 -4.18
C GLU A 581 12.67 -11.14 -4.31
N LEU A 582 12.22 -11.44 -5.54
CA LEU A 582 10.91 -12.05 -5.75
C LEU A 582 10.89 -13.50 -5.21
N LEU A 583 11.92 -14.30 -5.51
CA LEU A 583 12.03 -15.66 -4.96
C LEU A 583 12.16 -15.65 -3.43
N SER A 584 12.90 -14.72 -2.84
CA SER A 584 13.03 -14.62 -1.39
C SER A 584 11.70 -14.24 -0.72
N LYS A 585 10.99 -13.23 -1.24
CA LYS A 585 9.64 -12.83 -0.77
C LYS A 585 8.60 -13.94 -0.95
N GLN A 586 8.60 -14.64 -2.10
CA GLN A 586 7.73 -15.78 -2.35
C GLN A 586 8.02 -16.96 -1.41
N LEU A 587 9.29 -17.38 -1.29
CA LEU A 587 9.70 -18.49 -0.41
C LEU A 587 9.36 -18.18 1.05
N PHE A 588 9.55 -16.94 1.49
CA PHE A 588 9.17 -16.51 2.84
C PHE A 588 7.68 -16.73 3.10
N ASN A 589 6.82 -16.26 2.19
CA ASN A 589 5.36 -16.36 2.34
C ASN A 589 4.85 -17.81 2.15
N VAL A 590 5.48 -18.61 1.28
CA VAL A 590 5.16 -20.05 1.17
C VAL A 590 5.52 -20.79 2.46
N LEU A 591 6.69 -20.52 3.06
CA LEU A 591 7.09 -21.11 4.34
C LEU A 591 6.11 -20.75 5.47
N LEU A 592 5.63 -19.51 5.54
CA LEU A 592 4.58 -19.10 6.49
C LEU A 592 3.28 -19.92 6.33
N SER A 593 2.88 -20.27 5.11
CA SER A 593 1.69 -21.09 4.86
C SER A 593 1.85 -22.55 5.28
N LEU A 594 3.09 -23.03 5.33
CA LEU A 594 3.47 -24.35 5.86
C LEU A 594 3.58 -24.35 7.41
N GLY A 595 3.36 -23.21 8.07
CA GLY A 595 3.59 -23.06 9.51
C GLY A 595 5.06 -22.93 9.91
N VAL A 596 5.96 -22.77 8.95
CA VAL A 596 7.39 -22.52 9.18
C VAL A 596 7.61 -21.03 9.35
N LEU A 597 8.46 -20.64 10.32
CA LEU A 597 8.81 -19.25 10.56
C LEU A 597 10.24 -18.91 10.15
N PRO A 598 10.49 -18.59 8.87
CA PRO A 598 11.79 -18.12 8.44
C PRO A 598 12.16 -16.77 9.07
N ALA A 599 13.45 -16.46 8.99
CA ALA A 599 13.98 -15.12 9.16
C ALA A 599 14.73 -14.72 7.89
N TYR A 600 14.73 -13.44 7.55
CA TYR A 600 15.37 -12.87 6.37
C TYR A 600 16.52 -11.94 6.74
N THR A 601 17.63 -12.02 6.00
CA THR A 601 18.75 -11.07 6.08
C THR A 601 19.36 -10.82 4.70
N GLU A 602 19.76 -9.58 4.41
CA GLU A 602 20.59 -9.22 3.25
C GLU A 602 22.08 -9.46 3.56
N ASN A 603 22.84 -9.92 2.55
CA ASN A 603 24.30 -9.98 2.58
C ASN A 603 24.87 -9.58 1.20
N GLY A 604 25.16 -8.29 1.01
CA GLY A 604 25.52 -7.76 -0.31
C GLY A 604 24.34 -7.84 -1.28
N GLU A 605 24.51 -8.56 -2.39
CA GLU A 605 23.40 -8.85 -3.33
C GLU A 605 22.52 -10.04 -2.93
N ASP A 606 22.97 -10.83 -1.95
CA ASP A 606 22.35 -12.12 -1.64
C ASP A 606 21.26 -11.97 -0.58
N ASN A 607 20.06 -12.45 -0.92
CA ASN A 607 18.89 -12.56 -0.05
C ASN A 607 18.97 -13.90 0.70
N ILE A 608 19.12 -13.87 2.02
CA ILE A 608 19.26 -15.07 2.84
C ILE A 608 17.97 -15.38 3.60
N ILE A 609 17.44 -16.58 3.41
CA ILE A 609 16.30 -17.15 4.12
C ILE A 609 16.81 -18.20 5.12
N ARG A 610 16.51 -18.00 6.40
CA ARG A 610 16.98 -18.82 7.52
C ARG A 610 15.83 -19.58 8.17
N ILE A 611 15.75 -20.89 7.96
CA ILE A 611 14.77 -21.80 8.57
C ILE A 611 15.36 -22.35 9.88
N GLY A 612 14.61 -22.27 10.98
CA GLY A 612 15.13 -22.55 12.32
C GLY A 612 15.03 -24.02 12.73
N LYS A 613 16.05 -24.59 13.38
CA LYS A 613 15.96 -25.98 13.92
C LYS A 613 14.98 -26.16 15.07
N SER A 614 14.75 -25.09 15.85
CA SER A 614 13.82 -25.15 16.99
C SER A 614 12.43 -25.63 16.53
N ILE A 615 11.84 -26.57 17.29
CA ILE A 615 10.39 -26.89 17.24
C ILE A 615 9.52 -25.62 17.35
N SER A 616 10.07 -24.59 17.99
CA SER A 616 9.46 -23.28 18.15
C SER A 616 9.62 -22.36 16.94
N ARG A 617 10.29 -22.77 15.86
CA ARG A 617 10.40 -22.01 14.59
C ARG A 617 9.98 -22.81 13.36
N THR A 618 10.12 -24.13 13.39
CA THR A 618 9.77 -25.05 12.30
C THR A 618 9.12 -26.29 12.92
N PRO A 619 7.95 -26.74 12.43
CA PRO A 619 7.38 -28.02 12.83
C PRO A 619 8.41 -29.16 12.65
N PRO A 620 8.59 -30.07 13.63
CA PRO A 620 9.70 -31.03 13.61
C PRO A 620 9.69 -31.93 12.38
N GLU A 621 8.51 -32.33 11.90
CA GLU A 621 8.33 -33.16 10.71
C GLU A 621 8.76 -32.42 9.43
N ILE A 622 8.53 -31.10 9.36
CA ILE A 622 9.05 -30.27 8.26
C ILE A 622 10.57 -30.15 8.37
N TYR A 623 11.11 -29.84 9.55
CA TYR A 623 12.56 -29.69 9.70
C TYR A 623 13.28 -31.01 9.37
N MET A 624 12.76 -32.14 9.82
CA MET A 624 13.29 -33.46 9.49
C MET A 624 13.23 -33.73 7.98
N PHE A 625 12.07 -33.56 7.33
CA PHE A 625 11.96 -33.74 5.87
C PHE A 625 12.91 -32.82 5.08
N LEU A 626 13.11 -31.58 5.55
CA LEU A 626 14.03 -30.63 4.91
C LEU A 626 15.52 -30.94 5.16
N THR A 627 15.87 -31.84 6.08
CA THR A 627 17.26 -32.17 6.45
C THR A 627 17.64 -33.65 6.35
N SER A 628 16.68 -34.55 6.14
CA SER A 628 16.90 -35.98 5.99
C SER A 628 17.58 -36.35 4.67
N GLU A 629 18.50 -37.31 4.71
CA GLU A 629 18.76 -38.17 3.55
C GLU A 629 17.59 -39.16 3.35
N GLU A 630 17.35 -39.59 2.13
CA GLU A 630 16.03 -40.10 1.70
C GLU A 630 15.62 -41.47 2.28
N SER A 631 16.54 -42.19 2.91
CA SER A 631 16.35 -43.56 3.41
C SER A 631 15.42 -43.71 4.62
N SER A 632 14.84 -42.62 5.15
CA SER A 632 13.92 -42.63 6.32
C SER A 632 12.53 -42.03 6.04
N ILE A 633 12.21 -41.71 4.78
CA ILE A 633 10.98 -40.96 4.43
C ILE A 633 9.69 -41.77 4.63
N ASN A 634 9.69 -43.07 4.31
CA ASN A 634 8.45 -43.87 4.25
C ASN A 634 7.79 -44.13 5.62
N GLU A 635 8.55 -44.37 6.68
CA GLU A 635 7.97 -44.58 8.03
C GLU A 635 7.43 -43.26 8.61
N SER A 636 8.09 -42.15 8.31
CA SER A 636 7.70 -40.81 8.78
C SER A 636 6.28 -40.40 8.32
N TYR A 637 5.92 -40.74 7.08
CA TYR A 637 4.62 -40.38 6.49
C TYR A 637 3.41 -40.96 7.22
N SER A 638 3.55 -42.14 7.84
CA SER A 638 2.48 -42.74 8.66
C SER A 638 2.18 -41.91 9.91
N TYR A 639 3.22 -41.40 10.57
CA TYR A 639 3.13 -40.65 11.82
C TYR A 639 2.64 -39.20 11.62
N MET A 640 2.85 -38.64 10.42
CA MET A 640 2.53 -37.24 10.08
C MET A 640 1.03 -36.87 10.14
N LYS A 641 0.12 -37.85 10.30
CA LYS A 641 -1.33 -37.61 10.29
C LYS A 641 -1.89 -37.01 11.59
N ASN A 642 -1.17 -37.12 12.72
CA ASN A 642 -1.72 -36.86 14.06
C ASN A 642 -1.13 -35.66 14.83
N ILE A 643 -0.19 -34.88 14.27
CA ILE A 643 0.47 -33.76 14.99
C ILE A 643 0.42 -32.45 14.17
N ALA A 644 -0.79 -32.03 13.77
CA ALA A 644 -1.01 -30.86 12.91
C ALA A 644 -1.14 -29.51 13.66
N GLU A 645 -0.75 -29.43 14.94
CA GLU A 645 -1.15 -28.33 15.83
C GLU A 645 -0.06 -27.82 16.80
N ILE A 646 1.12 -27.46 16.28
CA ILE A 646 2.11 -26.63 17.01
C ILE A 646 2.47 -25.41 16.17
N ALA A 647 2.21 -24.21 16.68
CA ALA A 647 2.43 -22.94 15.98
C ALA A 647 3.85 -22.37 16.25
N ALA A 648 4.48 -21.82 15.21
CA ALA A 648 5.84 -21.28 15.31
C ALA A 648 5.91 -19.89 15.98
N GLU A 649 6.91 -19.74 16.87
CA GLU A 649 7.32 -18.52 17.57
C GLU A 649 8.32 -17.68 16.75
N PRO A 650 8.27 -16.34 16.85
CA PRO A 650 9.36 -15.48 16.36
C PRO A 650 10.71 -15.75 17.03
N THR A 651 11.77 -15.64 16.23
CA THR A 651 13.19 -15.56 16.64
C THR A 651 13.47 -14.46 17.69
N TYR A 652 12.51 -13.56 17.90
CA TYR A 652 12.55 -12.47 18.86
C TYR A 652 11.33 -12.55 19.76
N GLY A 653 11.55 -12.84 21.04
CA GLY A 653 10.49 -12.92 22.02
C GLY A 653 9.67 -11.63 22.10
N ILE A 654 8.42 -11.78 22.52
CA ILE A 654 7.45 -10.71 22.75
C ILE A 654 8.04 -9.73 23.80
N PRO A 655 8.03 -8.40 23.56
CA PRO A 655 8.61 -7.42 24.47
C PRO A 655 7.75 -7.21 25.72
N ILE A 656 8.40 -7.15 26.87
CA ILE A 656 7.75 -7.15 28.20
C ILE A 656 7.55 -5.73 28.71
N ASN A 657 6.30 -5.34 29.00
CA ASN A 657 5.94 -4.15 29.77
C ASN A 657 5.98 -4.43 31.28
N ASP A 658 5.97 -3.39 32.13
CA ASP A 658 6.15 -3.59 33.58
C ASP A 658 5.00 -4.37 34.26
N LYS A 659 3.78 -4.35 33.71
CA LYS A 659 2.68 -5.22 34.19
C LYS A 659 3.03 -6.69 34.01
N LEU A 660 3.43 -7.07 32.80
CA LEU A 660 3.82 -8.44 32.46
C LEU A 660 5.10 -8.83 33.21
N LYS A 661 6.05 -7.90 33.42
CA LYS A 661 7.26 -8.11 34.22
C LYS A 661 6.92 -8.44 35.67
N GLY A 662 6.00 -7.71 36.31
CA GLY A 662 5.55 -8.00 37.67
C GLY A 662 4.90 -9.37 37.79
N LEU A 663 4.04 -9.72 36.83
CA LEU A 663 3.43 -11.05 36.74
C LEU A 663 4.49 -12.16 36.54
N LEU A 664 5.49 -11.92 35.69
CA LEU A 664 6.60 -12.85 35.47
C LEU A 664 7.47 -13.04 36.73
N ILE A 665 7.77 -11.98 37.47
CA ILE A 665 8.51 -12.07 38.74
C ILE A 665 7.73 -12.90 39.77
N LYS A 666 6.41 -12.67 39.90
CA LYS A 666 5.53 -13.44 40.80
C LYS A 666 5.59 -14.95 40.57
N TYR A 667 5.75 -15.41 39.31
CA TYR A 667 5.83 -16.82 38.96
C TYR A 667 7.27 -17.33 38.78
N MET A 668 8.27 -16.45 38.58
CA MET A 668 9.70 -16.79 38.70
C MET A 668 10.07 -17.16 40.13
N ASN A 669 9.58 -16.39 41.11
CA ASN A 669 9.78 -16.68 42.54
C ASN A 669 9.09 -17.99 42.98
N LYS A 670 8.22 -18.56 42.14
CA LYS A 670 7.61 -19.89 42.29
C LYS A 670 8.24 -20.96 41.38
N GLY A 671 9.44 -20.72 40.85
CA GLY A 671 10.16 -21.61 39.92
C GLY A 671 9.43 -21.92 38.60
N SER A 672 8.29 -21.28 38.33
CA SER A 672 7.32 -21.76 37.34
C SER A 672 7.59 -21.29 35.92
N ILE A 673 8.28 -20.16 35.76
CA ILE A 673 8.56 -19.49 34.48
C ILE A 673 9.88 -18.70 34.52
N SER A 674 10.40 -18.28 33.38
CA SER A 674 11.57 -17.39 33.26
C SER A 674 11.55 -16.57 31.97
N TYR A 675 12.12 -15.36 31.98
CA TYR A 675 12.20 -14.47 30.80
C TYR A 675 13.63 -14.00 30.53
N SER A 676 13.88 -13.40 29.35
CA SER A 676 15.18 -12.82 29.01
C SER A 676 15.33 -11.43 29.61
N SER A 677 16.02 -11.32 30.75
CA SER A 677 16.36 -10.04 31.39
C SER A 677 17.15 -9.13 30.45
N LYS A 678 18.21 -9.67 29.80
CA LYS A 678 19.08 -8.97 28.85
C LYS A 678 18.32 -8.34 27.67
N ASN A 679 17.34 -9.05 27.12
CA ASN A 679 16.58 -8.58 25.95
C ASN A 679 15.24 -7.92 26.31
N LYS A 680 14.79 -8.01 27.58
CA LYS A 680 13.43 -7.65 28.05
C LYS A 680 12.30 -8.31 27.25
N THR A 681 12.49 -9.60 26.91
CA THR A 681 11.57 -10.37 26.04
C THR A 681 11.29 -11.79 26.56
N ILE A 682 10.20 -12.39 26.08
CA ILE A 682 9.72 -13.73 26.43
C ILE A 682 9.13 -14.47 25.21
N SER A 683 9.27 -15.79 25.15
CA SER A 683 8.78 -16.59 24.01
C SER A 683 7.27 -16.85 24.07
N LYS A 684 6.66 -17.24 22.95
CA LYS A 684 5.22 -17.54 22.81
C LYS A 684 4.83 -18.72 23.71
N GLN A 685 5.60 -19.82 23.67
CA GLN A 685 5.45 -21.00 24.54
C GLN A 685 5.48 -20.65 26.03
N LYS A 686 6.40 -19.79 26.46
CA LYS A 686 6.44 -19.34 27.85
C LYS A 686 5.24 -18.44 28.19
N MET A 687 4.74 -17.66 27.23
CA MET A 687 3.52 -16.87 27.40
C MET A 687 2.26 -17.76 27.52
N LEU A 688 2.18 -18.83 26.72
CA LEU A 688 1.14 -19.87 26.86
C LEU A 688 1.22 -20.57 28.23
N LYS A 689 2.42 -20.89 28.72
CA LYS A 689 2.63 -21.43 30.08
C LYS A 689 2.27 -20.41 31.16
N LEU A 690 2.48 -19.11 30.94
CA LEU A 690 2.03 -18.10 31.88
C LEU A 690 0.50 -18.08 31.94
N HIS A 691 -0.17 -18.02 30.77
CA HIS A 691 -1.62 -18.04 30.68
C HIS A 691 -2.25 -19.28 31.33
N SER A 692 -1.67 -20.48 31.18
CA SER A 692 -2.20 -21.67 31.89
C SER A 692 -2.10 -21.58 33.41
N LEU A 693 -1.15 -20.79 33.93
CA LEU A 693 -0.93 -20.54 35.36
C LEU A 693 -1.66 -19.30 35.91
N THR A 694 -2.11 -18.38 35.03
CA THR A 694 -2.75 -17.10 35.40
C THR A 694 -4.19 -16.96 34.92
N ARG A 695 -4.66 -17.85 34.03
CA ARG A 695 -5.96 -17.85 33.31
C ARG A 695 -6.24 -16.66 32.40
N LEU A 696 -5.50 -15.55 32.55
CA LEU A 696 -5.53 -14.36 31.71
C LEU A 696 -4.12 -13.75 31.62
N LEU A 697 -3.84 -13.03 30.53
CA LEU A 697 -2.67 -12.17 30.37
C LEU A 697 -3.09 -10.68 30.30
N PRO A 698 -2.20 -9.73 30.65
CA PRO A 698 -2.52 -8.31 30.52
C PRO A 698 -2.57 -7.84 29.06
N ASP A 699 -3.22 -6.70 28.84
CA ASP A 699 -3.17 -5.92 27.59
C ASP A 699 -3.50 -6.77 26.34
N ASP A 700 -2.73 -6.67 25.24
CA ASP A 700 -2.97 -7.43 24.00
C ASP A 700 -2.06 -8.66 23.86
N TYR A 701 -1.44 -9.11 24.95
CA TYR A 701 -0.48 -10.22 24.92
C TYR A 701 -1.11 -11.55 24.45
N GLU A 702 -2.41 -11.77 24.70
CA GLU A 702 -3.12 -12.97 24.26
C GLU A 702 -3.24 -13.05 22.73
N ILE A 703 -3.60 -11.95 22.08
CA ILE A 703 -3.76 -11.88 20.61
C ILE A 703 -2.43 -12.22 19.90
N ILE A 704 -1.30 -11.81 20.49
CA ILE A 704 0.05 -12.17 20.00
C ILE A 704 0.48 -13.59 20.41
N ALA A 705 0.01 -14.09 21.56
CA ALA A 705 0.37 -15.42 22.08
C ALA A 705 -0.40 -16.58 21.44
N PHE A 706 -1.67 -16.37 21.06
CA PHE A 706 -2.56 -17.40 20.50
C PHE A 706 -2.82 -17.21 18.99
N GLY A 707 -2.70 -16.00 18.46
CA GLY A 707 -2.96 -15.72 17.04
C GLY A 707 -1.90 -16.23 16.07
N ASP A 708 -2.19 -16.15 14.77
CA ASP A 708 -1.30 -16.47 13.66
C ASP A 708 -0.26 -15.36 13.38
N VAL A 709 0.02 -14.52 14.38
CA VAL A 709 0.94 -13.38 14.30
C VAL A 709 2.15 -13.49 15.24
N ALA A 710 3.15 -12.69 14.91
CA ALA A 710 4.39 -12.44 15.61
C ALA A 710 4.68 -10.93 15.63
N LEU A 711 5.84 -10.56 16.18
CA LEU A 711 6.33 -9.18 16.25
C LEU A 711 7.75 -9.07 15.68
N VAL A 712 8.02 -8.07 14.84
CA VAL A 712 9.35 -7.78 14.29
C VAL A 712 9.86 -6.41 14.72
N LYS A 713 11.08 -6.34 15.26
CA LYS A 713 11.64 -5.07 15.73
C LYS A 713 12.13 -4.20 14.57
N VAL A 714 11.74 -2.92 14.54
CA VAL A 714 12.27 -1.91 13.61
C VAL A 714 13.70 -1.52 14.00
N LEU A 715 14.60 -1.56 13.03
CA LEU A 715 16.02 -1.23 13.17
C LEU A 715 16.37 0.15 12.61
N LYS A 716 15.84 0.50 11.44
CA LYS A 716 16.07 1.79 10.75
C LYS A 716 14.79 2.21 10.02
N VAL A 717 14.56 3.50 9.94
CA VAL A 717 13.58 4.11 9.02
C VAL A 717 14.34 5.13 8.18
N SER A 718 14.10 5.13 6.88
CA SER A 718 14.70 6.07 5.92
C SER A 718 13.69 6.45 4.85
N GLU A 719 13.81 7.66 4.29
CA GLU A 719 13.03 8.08 3.14
C GLU A 719 13.73 7.73 1.83
N GLU A 720 12.96 7.51 0.77
CA GLU A 720 13.44 7.28 -0.60
C GLU A 720 12.47 7.92 -1.61
N ASP A 721 13.00 8.46 -2.71
CA ASP A 721 12.20 9.12 -3.75
C ASP A 721 11.49 8.11 -4.66
N TYR A 722 10.20 8.32 -4.94
CA TYR A 722 9.35 7.39 -5.68
C TYR A 722 8.52 8.10 -6.76
N ASP A 723 8.63 7.65 -8.01
CA ASP A 723 7.78 8.08 -9.14
C ASP A 723 7.12 6.84 -9.74
N GLY A 724 5.85 6.62 -9.39
CA GLY A 724 5.19 5.35 -9.66
C GLY A 724 3.73 5.32 -9.22
N TYR A 725 3.05 4.22 -9.50
CA TYR A 725 1.72 3.96 -8.97
C TYR A 725 1.79 3.55 -7.49
N VAL A 726 0.66 3.64 -6.80
CA VAL A 726 0.47 3.26 -5.40
C VAL A 726 -0.96 2.68 -5.29
N TYR A 727 -1.14 1.47 -4.73
CA TYR A 727 -2.39 0.69 -4.79
C TYR A 727 -3.16 0.65 -3.45
N ASP A 728 -4.27 -0.06 -3.35
CA ASP A 728 -4.83 -0.55 -2.07
C ASP A 728 -5.84 -1.68 -2.32
N PHE A 729 -6.24 -2.39 -1.27
CA PHE A 729 -7.35 -3.34 -1.24
C PHE A 729 -8.37 -2.93 -0.17
N ALA A 730 -9.61 -2.65 -0.57
CA ALA A 730 -10.71 -2.66 0.40
C ALA A 730 -11.03 -4.12 0.78
N VAL A 731 -10.78 -4.50 2.04
CA VAL A 731 -11.03 -5.84 2.59
C VAL A 731 -12.05 -5.70 3.74
N PRO A 732 -13.37 -5.62 3.43
CA PRO A 732 -14.35 -4.94 4.29
C PRO A 732 -14.51 -5.48 5.72
N VAL A 733 -14.09 -6.73 5.93
CA VAL A 733 -14.14 -7.52 7.17
C VAL A 733 -13.03 -7.10 8.13
N THR A 734 -11.81 -7.48 7.77
CA THR A 734 -10.62 -7.44 8.62
C THR A 734 -9.77 -6.20 8.35
N ASN A 735 -10.12 -5.43 7.31
CA ASN A 735 -9.59 -4.10 6.99
C ASN A 735 -8.05 -4.07 7.08
N SER A 736 -7.46 -5.10 6.48
CA SER A 736 -6.03 -5.40 6.46
C SER A 736 -5.72 -6.40 5.36
N PHE A 737 -4.44 -6.58 5.03
CA PHE A 737 -3.97 -7.66 4.17
C PHE A 737 -2.50 -7.97 4.45
N VAL A 738 -2.05 -9.17 4.04
CA VAL A 738 -0.65 -9.59 4.21
C VAL A 738 0.13 -9.44 2.91
N GLY A 739 1.24 -8.68 2.98
CA GLY A 739 2.19 -8.47 1.88
C GLY A 739 3.48 -9.28 2.04
N SER A 740 4.62 -8.65 1.71
CA SER A 740 5.91 -9.33 1.67
C SER A 740 6.45 -9.59 3.07
N TYR A 741 7.25 -10.65 3.20
CA TYR A 741 7.81 -11.11 4.49
C TYR A 741 6.77 -11.25 5.62
N GLY A 742 5.49 -11.48 5.28
CA GLY A 742 4.37 -11.53 6.21
C GLY A 742 3.96 -10.20 6.85
N VAL A 743 4.28 -9.03 6.29
CA VAL A 743 3.84 -7.72 6.84
C VAL A 743 2.32 -7.58 6.77
N VAL A 744 1.69 -7.13 7.87
CA VAL A 744 0.25 -6.83 7.92
C VAL A 744 0.03 -5.32 7.69
N TYR A 745 -0.59 -4.99 6.57
CA TYR A 745 -1.03 -3.64 6.17
C TYR A 745 -2.46 -3.38 6.67
N HIS A 746 -2.91 -2.12 6.76
CA HIS A 746 -4.17 -1.73 7.43
C HIS A 746 -4.99 -0.68 6.66
N ASN A 747 -6.31 -0.87 6.59
CA ASN A 747 -7.24 0.02 5.90
C ASN A 747 -7.93 1.03 6.85
N SER A 748 -7.78 2.33 6.56
CA SER A 748 -8.47 3.55 7.07
C SER A 748 -8.67 3.80 8.59
N ASP A 749 -8.41 5.04 9.03
CA ASP A 749 -8.31 5.37 10.46
C ASP A 749 -8.84 6.80 10.85
N PRO A 750 -8.79 7.25 12.14
CA PRO A 750 -9.38 8.54 12.55
C PRO A 750 -8.78 9.80 11.91
N TYR A 751 -7.82 9.66 11.01
CA TYR A 751 -7.37 10.75 10.16
C TYR A 751 -8.51 11.22 9.21
N GLY A 752 -9.51 10.38 8.94
CA GLY A 752 -10.77 10.79 8.31
C GLY A 752 -11.56 11.88 9.06
N TRP A 753 -11.59 11.84 10.41
CA TRP A 753 -12.19 12.92 11.22
C TRP A 753 -11.36 14.21 11.15
N TYR A 754 -10.02 14.09 11.12
CA TYR A 754 -9.16 15.25 10.93
C TYR A 754 -9.36 15.88 9.55
N ILE A 755 -9.46 15.08 8.48
CA ILE A 755 -9.76 15.54 7.12
C ILE A 755 -11.13 16.24 7.07
N TYR A 756 -12.16 15.70 7.73
CA TYR A 756 -13.43 16.40 7.96
C TYR A 756 -13.23 17.78 8.60
N SER A 757 -12.44 17.89 9.68
CA SER A 757 -12.20 19.19 10.32
C SER A 757 -11.43 20.19 9.44
N VAL A 758 -10.59 19.71 8.50
CA VAL A 758 -9.92 20.57 7.51
C VAL A 758 -10.91 21.17 6.51
N PHE A 759 -11.98 20.45 6.14
CA PHE A 759 -13.07 21.02 5.36
C PHE A 759 -13.96 21.96 6.20
N LYS A 760 -14.31 21.58 7.44
CA LYS A 760 -15.26 22.33 8.28
C LYS A 760 -14.68 23.61 8.87
N VAL A 761 -13.60 23.46 9.64
CA VAL A 761 -13.02 24.49 10.52
C VAL A 761 -11.79 25.13 9.90
N GLY A 762 -11.11 24.38 9.04
CA GLY A 762 -9.91 24.81 8.32
C GLY A 762 -8.66 24.07 8.80
N SER A 763 -7.51 24.48 8.26
CA SER A 763 -6.22 23.86 8.53
C SER A 763 -5.27 24.90 9.09
N ILE A 764 -4.57 24.58 10.18
CA ILE A 764 -3.64 25.48 10.89
C ILE A 764 -2.66 26.20 9.93
N ASN A 765 -2.09 25.48 8.96
CA ASN A 765 -1.17 26.05 7.97
C ASN A 765 -1.79 27.09 7.00
N LEU A 766 -3.12 27.25 7.01
CA LEU A 766 -3.94 28.16 6.20
C LEU A 766 -5.00 28.87 7.07
N SER A 767 -4.74 29.07 8.38
CA SER A 767 -5.69 29.70 9.32
C SER A 767 -6.06 31.14 8.95
N TYR A 768 -5.21 31.83 8.17
CA TYR A 768 -5.50 33.13 7.57
C TYR A 768 -6.63 33.09 6.53
N GLU A 769 -6.94 31.92 5.97
CA GLU A 769 -7.86 31.74 4.84
C GLU A 769 -9.05 30.81 5.15
N SER A 770 -9.24 30.38 6.40
CA SER A 770 -10.36 29.51 6.76
C SER A 770 -11.73 30.16 6.52
N LEU A 771 -11.84 31.49 6.53
CA LEU A 771 -13.06 32.22 6.15
C LEU A 771 -13.53 31.85 4.73
N ARG A 772 -12.58 31.71 3.78
CA ARG A 772 -12.83 31.40 2.37
C ARG A 772 -12.69 29.92 2.02
N LEU A 773 -11.85 29.18 2.75
CA LEU A 773 -11.48 27.79 2.45
C LEU A 773 -12.04 26.74 3.43
N ALA A 774 -12.80 27.12 4.45
CA ALA A 774 -13.43 26.19 5.38
C ALA A 774 -14.92 26.48 5.50
N THR A 775 -15.72 25.42 5.71
CA THR A 775 -17.17 25.43 5.59
C THR A 775 -17.80 25.03 6.93
N PRO A 776 -18.07 25.99 7.83
CA PRO A 776 -18.62 25.75 9.18
C PRO A 776 -19.81 24.79 9.24
N GLU A 777 -20.69 24.82 8.24
CA GLU A 777 -21.92 24.02 8.17
C GLU A 777 -21.76 22.66 7.47
N ALA A 778 -20.53 22.27 7.13
CA ALA A 778 -20.21 20.91 6.67
C ALA A 778 -20.29 19.92 7.84
N LYS A 779 -20.90 18.76 7.60
CA LYS A 779 -21.31 17.77 8.61
C LYS A 779 -20.68 16.42 8.33
N PHE A 780 -20.29 15.66 9.36
CA PHE A 780 -19.68 14.35 9.16
C PHE A 780 -20.76 13.28 8.95
N LEU A 781 -20.77 12.69 7.74
CA LEU A 781 -21.68 11.60 7.35
C LEU A 781 -20.99 10.24 7.28
N GLY A 782 -19.65 10.22 7.23
CA GLY A 782 -18.84 9.01 7.31
C GLY A 782 -19.16 8.17 8.56
N VAL A 783 -18.58 6.98 8.63
CA VAL A 783 -18.94 6.02 9.68
C VAL A 783 -18.54 6.57 11.05
N SER A 784 -19.55 6.73 11.91
CA SER A 784 -19.41 7.16 13.29
C SER A 784 -19.48 5.96 14.23
N MET A 785 -18.95 6.11 15.44
CA MET A 785 -18.97 5.03 16.42
C MET A 785 -20.38 4.69 16.91
N THR A 786 -21.29 5.68 16.92
CA THR A 786 -22.71 5.43 17.18
C THR A 786 -23.38 4.66 16.05
N ASP A 787 -22.94 4.76 14.79
CA ASP A 787 -23.42 3.88 13.69
C ASP A 787 -23.02 2.42 13.93
N VAL A 788 -21.79 2.21 14.40
CA VAL A 788 -21.19 0.89 14.61
C VAL A 788 -21.78 0.20 15.84
N PHE A 789 -21.84 0.89 16.98
CA PHE A 789 -22.17 0.31 18.29
C PHE A 789 -23.56 0.66 18.83
N GLY A 790 -24.20 1.69 18.29
CA GLY A 790 -25.40 2.30 18.89
C GLY A 790 -25.07 3.08 20.17
N HIS A 791 -26.02 3.89 20.63
CA HIS A 791 -25.89 4.65 21.87
C HIS A 791 -27.25 4.92 22.50
N LYS A 792 -27.52 4.34 23.68
CA LYS A 792 -28.83 4.40 24.36
C LYS A 792 -29.30 5.84 24.63
N GLY A 793 -28.40 6.74 25.05
CA GLY A 793 -28.72 8.15 25.33
C GLY A 793 -29.08 9.00 24.10
N LEU A 794 -28.95 8.46 22.89
CA LEU A 794 -29.33 9.10 21.63
C LEU A 794 -30.46 8.32 20.93
N GLY A 795 -31.05 7.31 21.59
CA GLY A 795 -31.99 6.35 20.99
C GLY A 795 -31.42 5.47 19.87
N LYS A 796 -30.17 5.73 19.45
CA LYS A 796 -29.59 5.23 18.20
C LYS A 796 -29.25 3.74 18.27
N ARG A 797 -29.90 2.97 17.40
CA ARG A 797 -29.56 1.57 17.12
C ARG A 797 -28.44 1.51 16.07
N PRO A 798 -27.55 0.50 16.14
CA PRO A 798 -26.47 0.36 15.15
C PRO A 798 -26.97 -0.21 13.81
N TYR A 799 -26.32 0.18 12.71
CA TYR A 799 -26.62 -0.30 11.35
C TYR A 799 -26.13 -1.74 11.09
N LEU A 800 -25.26 -2.25 11.97
CA LEU A 800 -24.79 -3.62 12.00
C LEU A 800 -25.37 -4.36 13.21
N SER A 801 -25.69 -5.64 13.06
CA SER A 801 -25.96 -6.58 14.15
C SER A 801 -24.67 -6.89 14.94
N GLU A 802 -24.76 -7.59 16.07
CA GLU A 802 -23.57 -8.00 16.85
C GLU A 802 -22.71 -9.06 16.16
N ALA A 803 -23.28 -9.86 15.26
CA ALA A 803 -22.52 -10.79 14.42
C ALA A 803 -21.75 -10.03 13.33
N GLU A 804 -22.42 -9.10 12.64
CA GLU A 804 -21.79 -8.24 11.63
C GLU A 804 -20.72 -7.34 12.25
N ARG A 805 -20.98 -6.72 13.42
CA ARG A 805 -19.99 -5.91 14.15
C ARG A 805 -18.64 -6.62 14.29
N ARG A 806 -18.63 -7.81 14.89
CA ARG A 806 -17.40 -8.61 15.11
C ARG A 806 -16.71 -9.02 13.81
N ASN A 807 -17.48 -9.18 12.73
CA ASN A 807 -16.95 -9.48 11.41
C ASN A 807 -16.35 -8.27 10.69
N PHE A 808 -16.70 -7.02 11.04
CA PHE A 808 -16.25 -5.85 10.29
C PHE A 808 -15.42 -4.84 11.11
N ILE A 809 -15.50 -4.86 12.45
CA ILE A 809 -14.77 -3.92 13.33
C ILE A 809 -13.25 -4.10 13.23
N ILE A 810 -12.56 -2.98 13.08
CA ILE A 810 -11.11 -2.88 13.31
C ILE A 810 -10.85 -2.46 14.75
N LYS A 811 -9.92 -3.12 15.43
CA LYS A 811 -9.45 -2.67 16.75
C LYS A 811 -8.70 -1.33 16.61
N ALA A 812 -9.18 -0.31 17.31
CA ALA A 812 -8.54 1.00 17.34
C ALA A 812 -7.43 1.06 18.39
N THR A 813 -6.49 1.96 18.15
CA THR A 813 -5.10 1.70 18.55
C THR A 813 -4.44 2.83 19.27
N ALA A 814 -3.34 2.62 19.99
CA ALA A 814 -2.79 3.72 20.79
C ALA A 814 -2.19 4.92 20.00
N ARG A 815 -2.13 4.88 18.65
CA ARG A 815 -1.99 6.11 17.84
C ARG A 815 -3.32 6.64 17.32
N ASP A 816 -4.28 5.80 16.95
CA ASP A 816 -5.64 6.27 16.66
C ASP A 816 -6.28 6.95 17.89
N ILE A 817 -6.02 6.41 19.09
CA ILE A 817 -6.35 6.93 20.43
C ILE A 817 -5.52 8.16 20.77
N LYS A 818 -4.25 8.25 20.34
CA LYS A 818 -3.46 9.48 20.48
C LYS A 818 -4.00 10.59 19.57
N ARG A 819 -4.36 10.26 18.33
CA ARG A 819 -5.07 11.15 17.38
C ARG A 819 -6.40 11.58 17.98
N ALA A 820 -7.25 10.66 18.45
CA ALA A 820 -8.51 10.99 19.11
C ALA A 820 -8.32 11.89 20.35
N LYS A 821 -7.31 11.65 21.20
CA LYS A 821 -6.97 12.54 22.32
C LYS A 821 -6.41 13.89 21.88
N GLU A 822 -5.64 13.95 20.80
CA GLU A 822 -5.23 15.23 20.17
C GLU A 822 -6.46 15.98 19.62
N LEU A 823 -7.43 15.27 19.05
CA LEU A 823 -8.71 15.86 18.64
C LEU A 823 -9.51 16.36 19.87
N MET A 824 -9.60 15.60 20.98
CA MET A 824 -10.23 16.09 22.22
C MET A 824 -9.63 17.41 22.74
N ASN A 825 -8.32 17.64 22.51
CA ASN A 825 -7.67 18.89 22.91
C ASN A 825 -8.11 20.07 22.03
N TYR A 826 -8.39 19.84 20.75
CA TYR A 826 -8.90 20.85 19.82
C TYR A 826 -10.32 21.30 20.19
N THR A 827 -10.55 22.61 20.22
CA THR A 827 -11.79 23.19 20.75
C THR A 827 -13.03 22.78 19.94
N TRP A 828 -12.90 22.60 18.62
CA TRP A 828 -14.00 22.22 17.73
C TRP A 828 -14.50 20.78 17.89
N PHE A 829 -13.71 19.87 18.49
CA PHE A 829 -14.14 18.49 18.78
C PHE A 829 -14.76 18.32 20.18
N LYS A 830 -14.97 19.42 20.92
CA LYS A 830 -15.55 19.39 22.29
C LYS A 830 -17.08 19.47 22.30
N THR A 831 -17.75 19.38 21.15
CA THR A 831 -19.22 19.35 21.04
C THR A 831 -19.79 18.07 21.68
N PRO A 832 -21.07 18.04 22.12
CA PRO A 832 -21.65 16.85 22.76
C PRO A 832 -21.63 15.60 21.86
N ARG A 833 -21.94 15.72 20.56
CA ARG A 833 -21.83 14.58 19.63
C ARG A 833 -20.37 14.15 19.45
N TRP A 834 -19.43 15.06 19.17
CA TRP A 834 -18.02 14.66 19.00
C TRP A 834 -17.43 14.02 20.25
N LYS A 835 -17.79 14.49 21.45
CA LYS A 835 -17.46 13.80 22.71
C LYS A 835 -18.02 12.39 22.74
N ILE A 836 -19.32 12.19 22.52
CA ILE A 836 -19.92 10.84 22.51
C ILE A 836 -19.22 9.91 21.51
N GLU A 837 -18.94 10.38 20.28
CA GLU A 837 -18.25 9.58 19.27
C GLU A 837 -16.81 9.23 19.69
N ILE A 838 -16.05 10.19 20.21
CA ILE A 838 -14.68 10.01 20.67
C ILE A 838 -14.63 9.18 21.97
N ASP A 839 -15.60 9.29 22.87
CA ASP A 839 -15.66 8.52 24.12
C ASP A 839 -16.11 7.07 23.86
N ILE A 840 -17.03 6.83 22.92
CA ILE A 840 -17.32 5.47 22.42
C ILE A 840 -16.07 4.90 21.75
N PHE A 841 -15.37 5.68 20.92
CA PHE A 841 -14.11 5.27 20.30
C PHE A 841 -13.03 4.89 21.32
N LEU A 842 -12.81 5.72 22.35
CA LEU A 842 -11.79 5.53 23.38
C LEU A 842 -12.14 4.41 24.36
N SER A 843 -13.43 4.15 24.60
CA SER A 843 -13.91 3.06 25.48
C SER A 843 -13.99 1.72 24.76
N LYS A 844 -14.59 1.66 23.56
CA LYS A 844 -14.67 0.45 22.72
C LYS A 844 -13.34 0.08 22.07
N LYS A 845 -12.46 1.07 21.84
CA LYS A 845 -11.16 0.91 21.16
C LYS A 845 -11.34 0.17 19.83
N ALA A 846 -12.22 0.71 19.00
CA ALA A 846 -12.69 0.14 17.75
C ALA A 846 -12.96 1.23 16.71
N LYS A 847 -13.00 0.87 15.43
CA LYS A 847 -13.35 1.72 14.27
C LYS A 847 -13.88 0.85 13.11
N LEU A 848 -14.36 1.47 12.03
CA LEU A 848 -14.96 0.78 10.88
C LEU A 848 -14.76 1.58 9.58
N GLU A 849 -14.37 0.92 8.48
CA GLU A 849 -14.38 1.52 7.12
C GLU A 849 -15.82 1.74 6.63
N ILE A 850 -16.03 2.60 5.62
CA ILE A 850 -17.33 2.68 4.93
C ILE A 850 -17.54 1.54 3.93
N GLU A 851 -16.46 0.99 3.38
CA GLU A 851 -16.51 -0.21 2.55
C GLU A 851 -17.09 -1.41 3.32
N ALA A 852 -16.93 -1.46 4.65
CA ALA A 852 -17.62 -2.41 5.53
C ALA A 852 -19.15 -2.36 5.38
N LEU A 853 -19.73 -1.19 5.12
CA LEU A 853 -21.17 -1.05 4.90
C LEU A 853 -21.59 -1.47 3.48
N THR A 854 -20.68 -1.42 2.50
CA THR A 854 -20.92 -2.00 1.16
C THR A 854 -20.94 -3.53 1.16
N SER A 855 -20.56 -4.19 2.25
CA SER A 855 -20.73 -5.66 2.43
C SER A 855 -22.21 -6.08 2.40
N LYS A 856 -23.13 -5.18 2.79
CA LYS A 856 -24.59 -5.33 2.63
C LYS A 856 -25.08 -5.01 1.20
N GLY A 857 -24.15 -4.94 0.25
CA GLY A 857 -24.36 -4.51 -1.12
C GLY A 857 -24.27 -2.98 -1.28
N LEU A 858 -23.90 -2.53 -2.49
CA LEU A 858 -23.86 -1.09 -2.81
C LEU A 858 -25.22 -0.41 -2.60
N LYS A 859 -26.33 -1.13 -2.82
CA LYS A 859 -27.68 -0.67 -2.50
C LYS A 859 -27.88 -0.35 -1.01
N PHE A 860 -27.24 -1.07 -0.07
CA PHE A 860 -27.35 -0.69 1.34
C PHE A 860 -26.66 0.64 1.62
N LEU A 861 -25.48 0.89 1.06
CA LEU A 861 -24.81 2.19 1.18
C LEU A 861 -25.64 3.30 0.52
N MET A 862 -26.09 3.07 -0.71
CA MET A 862 -26.71 4.05 -1.59
C MET A 862 -28.18 4.35 -1.28
N ASP A 863 -28.97 3.32 -1.01
CA ASP A 863 -30.43 3.40 -0.89
C ASP A 863 -30.92 3.43 0.56
N LYS A 864 -30.07 3.03 1.52
CA LYS A 864 -30.39 3.00 2.95
C LYS A 864 -29.46 3.88 3.79
N TYR A 865 -28.20 3.48 4.02
CA TYR A 865 -27.34 4.12 5.02
C TYR A 865 -27.08 5.61 4.78
N LEU A 866 -26.70 6.03 3.55
CA LEU A 866 -26.46 7.45 3.27
C LEU A 866 -27.78 8.26 3.31
N PRO A 867 -28.88 7.84 2.66
CA PRO A 867 -30.16 8.55 2.76
C PRO A 867 -30.72 8.62 4.19
N GLU A 868 -30.73 7.51 4.93
CA GLU A 868 -31.26 7.40 6.29
C GLU A 868 -30.53 8.37 7.23
N LYS A 869 -29.18 8.43 7.19
CA LYS A 869 -28.42 9.39 7.99
C LYS A 869 -28.60 10.87 7.58
N ILE A 870 -28.87 11.15 6.31
CA ILE A 870 -29.17 12.53 5.86
C ILE A 870 -30.57 12.93 6.34
N GLN A 871 -31.58 12.11 6.05
CA GLN A 871 -33.00 12.38 6.31
C GLN A 871 -33.34 12.42 7.81
N THR A 872 -32.73 11.55 8.63
CA THR A 872 -32.94 11.52 10.09
C THR A 872 -32.11 12.55 10.85
N GLY A 873 -31.28 13.34 10.17
CA GLY A 873 -30.35 14.27 10.81
C GLY A 873 -29.18 13.59 11.55
N ASP A 874 -28.94 12.31 11.32
CA ASP A 874 -27.96 11.48 12.03
C ASP A 874 -26.51 11.61 11.51
N TRP A 875 -26.16 12.84 11.14
CA TRP A 875 -24.78 13.30 10.94
C TRP A 875 -24.22 13.92 12.23
N ILE A 876 -22.97 14.37 12.20
CA ILE A 876 -22.34 15.08 13.34
C ILE A 876 -21.84 16.45 12.88
N ASP A 877 -22.05 17.48 13.71
CA ASP A 877 -21.49 18.83 13.56
C ASP A 877 -20.15 18.95 14.30
#